data_AF-A0A6N6MCR1-F1
#
_entry.id   AF-A0A6N6MCR1-F1
#
_cell.length_a   1.000
_cell.length_b   1.000
_cell.length_c   1.000
_cell.angle_alpha   90.00
_cell.angle_beta   90.00
_cell.angle_gamma   90.00
#
_symmetry.space_group_name_H-M   'P 1'
#
loop_
_entity.id
_entity.type
_entity.pdbx_description
1 polymer ?
#
loop_
_entity_poly.entity_id
_entity_poly.type
_entity_poly.pdbx_seq_one_letter_code
_entity_poly.pdbx_strand_id
1 'polypeptide(L)'
;MKKILLSLFAITPLFLFGTQYHSIGSNSWSYTKNGSDCGCSPSWGNDSIFVYHYFSLNNLNLNSGSYIYVGPNGELEAGNNKSWNINTTIRVDSAGLITSNNGLTITINGSGALIIEEDGEFSFNNNLVFTNNGTFILNGDMNGQNNATITFQGGSSVEINGELDINHGANITNSTQITGSGSVNYSGNFFNQNQGNINGCSGCSTNSPIYLATQTPSGEITNVTIFDQGSWNNGTPTSSLHAQVLDDLTLTGSSIIAKSLLVNKTATLTIRGSQHVTVDDSIMNEGLIIIEDGASLVQTGNTYQNNGSGTYRLFKAGTPQQTVYNKWSAPMPNQSIVEVFHDANLYDLFAFETSSQSWKYDFGTLNPTNDHSNSPYSFGNNHMVLDADGIMDIGRGYFAPGKVNPQRLFENNVINNGDYSINIETTNNSTPGSWGGNDWNLVGNPYPSPINIQDFLSQNYNGGAGNIANAVYFWDGPNAQYITKNNTDNELMSSVQGFWVDAVNNGTISFSNSMRDHASNITLRSGGNNFDPAGAYLQIEQGSLSDYIRVYFDPMAENGMDNLYDAKKLENSNGFNFYSILDDQYMVFQSVLNLEEEEQKIIPIGLSTGSDNEITVSIDSLLNWPDNYKVYLHDLKTIQRFELNDSNAVTLQLDSAGTYDDRFVLSFFATKAAPVDPPTGLTEMNDNIKEPLYLTKNNGFEIVNTTNSDIERMTVHTITGRLALEHSRINTGDRARAQLDQNGVYIITTYFSNGQTQNKKLIVH
;
A
#
# COMPACT_ATOMS: atom_id res chain seq x y z
N MET A 1 29.56 -2.83 -2.24
CA MET A 1 30.52 -3.31 -1.21
C MET A 1 30.56 -4.85 -1.32
N LYS A 2 31.47 -5.42 -2.12
CA LYS A 2 31.55 -6.87 -2.38
C LYS A 2 32.01 -7.58 -1.10
N LYS A 3 31.07 -8.12 -0.32
CA LYS A 3 31.39 -9.06 0.75
C LYS A 3 31.58 -10.43 0.14
N ILE A 4 32.84 -10.86 0.16
CA ILE A 4 33.35 -12.21 -0.05
C ILE A 4 32.45 -13.19 0.71
N LEU A 5 31.57 -13.91 -0.01
CA LEU A 5 31.01 -15.15 0.50
C LEU A 5 32.09 -16.20 0.28
N LEU A 6 32.86 -16.40 1.34
CA LEU A 6 33.89 -17.41 1.45
C LEU A 6 33.20 -18.78 1.38
N SER A 7 32.99 -19.32 0.18
CA SER A 7 32.78 -20.76 0.03
C SER A 7 34.09 -21.42 0.43
N LEU A 8 34.13 -21.87 1.68
CA LEU A 8 35.27 -22.53 2.27
C LEU A 8 35.41 -23.95 1.70
N PHE A 9 35.70 -24.06 0.40
CA PHE A 9 36.44 -25.20 -0.13
C PHE A 9 37.90 -24.78 -0.22
N ALA A 10 38.55 -24.76 0.95
CA ALA A 10 39.99 -24.94 1.00
C ALA A 10 40.29 -26.40 0.57
N ILE A 11 40.22 -26.66 -0.74
CA ILE A 11 40.95 -27.77 -1.34
C ILE A 11 42.34 -27.21 -1.61
N THR A 12 43.14 -27.07 -0.56
CA THR A 12 44.57 -27.32 -0.73
C THR A 12 44.67 -28.83 -0.97
N PRO A 13 45.03 -29.30 -2.17
CA PRO A 13 45.17 -30.73 -2.38
C PRO A 13 46.34 -31.19 -1.51
N LEU A 14 46.07 -32.06 -0.53
CA LEU A 14 47.11 -32.95 -0.04
C LEU A 14 47.51 -33.84 -1.24
N PHE A 15 48.53 -33.40 -1.98
CA PHE A 15 49.15 -34.14 -3.05
C PHE A 15 49.69 -35.46 -2.50
N LEU A 16 49.11 -36.58 -2.91
CA LEU A 16 49.67 -37.89 -2.64
C LEU A 16 49.73 -38.67 -3.94
N PHE A 17 50.99 -38.76 -4.43
CA PHE A 17 51.60 -39.80 -5.28
C PHE A 17 51.98 -39.51 -6.76
N GLY A 18 51.85 -38.28 -7.26
CA GLY A 18 52.28 -37.90 -8.63
C GLY A 18 53.47 -36.93 -8.70
N THR A 19 54.26 -36.99 -9.77
CA THR A 19 55.28 -35.98 -10.08
C THR A 19 54.61 -34.72 -10.65
N GLN A 20 55.15 -33.52 -10.36
CA GLN A 20 54.62 -32.26 -10.90
C GLN A 20 55.43 -31.82 -12.12
N TYR A 21 54.74 -31.44 -13.20
CA TYR A 21 55.33 -30.95 -14.43
C TYR A 21 54.80 -29.54 -14.73
N HIS A 22 55.69 -28.64 -15.09
CA HIS A 22 55.39 -27.25 -15.44
C HIS A 22 55.81 -26.98 -16.88
N SER A 23 54.93 -26.40 -17.70
CA SER A 23 55.30 -25.99 -19.06
C SER A 23 56.16 -24.71 -18.98
N ILE A 24 57.32 -24.72 -19.61
CA ILE A 24 58.29 -23.60 -19.58
C ILE A 24 58.52 -22.96 -20.96
N GLY A 25 57.81 -23.45 -21.98
CA GLY A 25 57.90 -23.02 -23.38
C GLY A 25 56.96 -23.84 -24.26
N SER A 26 56.95 -23.57 -25.56
CA SER A 26 56.10 -24.28 -26.52
C SER A 26 56.47 -25.77 -26.55
N ASN A 27 55.57 -26.61 -26.06
CA ASN A 27 55.74 -28.07 -26.00
C ASN A 27 56.95 -28.58 -25.16
N SER A 28 57.40 -27.81 -24.15
CA SER A 28 58.52 -28.17 -23.26
C SER A 28 58.12 -28.24 -21.78
N TRP A 29 58.69 -29.18 -21.01
CA TRP A 29 58.36 -29.44 -19.61
C TRP A 29 59.52 -29.20 -18.65
N SER A 30 59.23 -28.92 -17.38
CA SER A 30 60.18 -28.94 -16.27
C SER A 30 59.53 -29.50 -15.00
N TYR A 31 60.30 -30.14 -14.13
CA TYR A 31 59.80 -30.58 -12.81
C TYR A 31 59.61 -29.42 -11.83
N THR A 32 60.21 -28.27 -12.13
CA THR A 32 60.09 -27.06 -11.32
C THR A 32 59.59 -25.92 -12.18
N LYS A 33 58.71 -25.08 -11.63
CA LYS A 33 58.23 -23.89 -12.32
C LYS A 33 59.41 -23.02 -12.77
N ASN A 34 59.47 -22.67 -14.06
CA ASN A 34 60.57 -21.92 -14.68
C ASN A 34 61.95 -22.61 -14.66
N GLY A 35 62.01 -23.92 -14.36
CA GLY A 35 63.23 -24.70 -14.48
C GLY A 35 63.66 -24.90 -15.93
N SER A 36 64.84 -25.49 -16.15
CA SER A 36 65.27 -25.90 -17.49
C SER A 36 64.40 -27.04 -18.03
N ASP A 37 64.35 -27.19 -19.36
CA ASP A 37 63.64 -28.29 -20.01
C ASP A 37 64.18 -29.63 -19.51
N CYS A 38 63.29 -30.49 -19.05
CA CYS A 38 63.63 -31.84 -18.59
C CYS A 38 63.72 -32.85 -19.75
N GLY A 39 63.22 -32.50 -20.96
CA GLY A 39 63.03 -33.43 -22.08
C GLY A 39 62.07 -34.58 -21.75
N CYS A 40 61.27 -34.43 -20.69
CA CYS A 40 60.43 -35.47 -20.12
C CYS A 40 58.99 -35.37 -20.67
N SER A 41 58.28 -36.49 -20.71
CA SER A 41 56.87 -36.54 -21.08
C SER A 41 56.06 -36.95 -19.83
N PRO A 42 55.16 -36.08 -19.33
CA PRO A 42 54.36 -36.39 -18.15
C PRO A 42 53.53 -37.66 -18.33
N SER A 43 53.38 -38.46 -17.27
CA SER A 43 52.40 -39.54 -17.27
C SER A 43 51.03 -38.95 -16.94
N TRP A 44 50.25 -38.64 -17.99
CA TRP A 44 48.92 -38.02 -17.90
C TRP A 44 48.00 -38.67 -16.86
N GLY A 45 48.14 -39.98 -16.62
CA GLY A 45 47.30 -40.72 -15.69
C GLY A 45 47.57 -40.49 -14.21
N ASN A 46 48.83 -40.24 -13.80
CA ASN A 46 49.26 -40.28 -12.38
C ASN A 46 50.00 -39.03 -11.90
N ASP A 47 50.29 -38.07 -12.79
CA ASP A 47 51.08 -36.89 -12.50
C ASP A 47 50.23 -35.60 -12.52
N SER A 48 50.73 -34.55 -11.86
CA SER A 48 50.11 -33.22 -11.93
C SER A 48 50.81 -32.35 -12.96
N ILE A 49 50.04 -31.61 -13.75
CA ILE A 49 50.50 -30.82 -14.89
C ILE A 49 50.05 -29.38 -14.73
N PHE A 50 50.98 -28.45 -14.91
CA PHE A 50 50.77 -27.02 -14.79
C PHE A 50 51.19 -26.33 -16.09
N VAL A 51 50.21 -25.81 -16.82
CA VAL A 51 50.36 -25.13 -18.10
C VAL A 51 50.40 -23.62 -17.86
N TYR A 52 51.53 -23.00 -18.17
CA TYR A 52 51.80 -21.56 -18.10
C TYR A 52 52.25 -20.98 -19.46
N HIS A 53 52.39 -21.83 -20.46
CA HIS A 53 52.77 -21.50 -21.85
C HIS A 53 51.95 -22.39 -22.79
N TYR A 54 52.04 -22.14 -24.10
CA TYR A 54 51.39 -22.99 -25.10
C TYR A 54 51.88 -24.45 -25.03
N PHE A 55 50.93 -25.38 -24.96
CA PHE A 55 51.20 -26.82 -24.98
C PHE A 55 50.09 -27.57 -25.74
N SER A 56 50.47 -28.49 -26.63
CA SER A 56 49.52 -29.35 -27.34
C SER A 56 49.50 -30.76 -26.76
N LEU A 57 48.33 -31.20 -26.28
CA LEU A 57 48.11 -32.56 -25.80
C LEU A 57 47.36 -33.43 -26.81
N ASN A 58 47.77 -34.70 -26.87
CA ASN A 58 47.06 -35.75 -27.59
C ASN A 58 45.94 -36.35 -26.70
N ASN A 59 45.59 -37.63 -26.90
CA ASN A 59 44.60 -38.31 -26.08
C ASN A 59 44.98 -38.25 -24.59
N LEU A 60 43.98 -37.97 -23.76
CA LEU A 60 44.17 -37.75 -22.32
C LEU A 60 43.31 -38.75 -21.54
N ASN A 61 43.94 -39.53 -20.66
CA ASN A 61 43.25 -40.38 -19.69
C ASN A 61 43.80 -40.02 -18.31
N LEU A 62 43.04 -39.25 -17.53
CA LEU A 62 43.42 -38.83 -16.19
C LEU A 62 42.84 -39.81 -15.17
N ASN A 63 43.68 -40.42 -14.34
CA ASN A 63 43.23 -41.28 -13.23
C ASN A 63 43.11 -40.48 -11.93
N SER A 64 42.51 -41.11 -10.91
CA SER A 64 42.42 -40.55 -9.56
C SER A 64 43.82 -40.24 -9.00
N GLY A 65 44.05 -38.99 -8.58
CA GLY A 65 45.32 -38.53 -7.97
C GLY A 65 46.13 -37.55 -8.82
N SER A 66 45.75 -37.34 -10.08
CA SER A 66 46.37 -36.38 -11.01
C SER A 66 45.67 -35.03 -11.01
N TYR A 67 46.27 -33.98 -11.57
CA TYR A 67 45.66 -32.64 -11.61
C TYR A 67 46.19 -31.86 -12.80
N ILE A 68 45.31 -31.25 -13.62
CA ILE A 68 45.74 -30.31 -14.65
C ILE A 68 45.33 -28.90 -14.25
N TYR A 69 46.29 -28.01 -14.27
CA TYR A 69 46.12 -26.59 -14.05
C TYR A 69 46.56 -25.82 -15.28
N VAL A 70 45.69 -24.97 -15.83
CA VAL A 70 46.04 -23.99 -16.86
C VAL A 70 46.03 -22.63 -16.17
N GLY A 71 47.20 -22.09 -15.92
CA GLY A 71 47.38 -20.80 -15.26
C GLY A 71 47.32 -19.61 -16.22
N PRO A 72 47.53 -18.39 -15.71
CA PRO A 72 47.50 -17.17 -16.52
C PRO A 72 48.48 -17.25 -17.70
N ASN A 73 48.00 -16.96 -18.91
CA ASN A 73 48.72 -17.06 -20.19
C ASN A 73 49.11 -18.49 -20.62
N GLY A 74 48.68 -19.51 -19.88
CA GLY A 74 48.77 -20.90 -20.33
C GLY A 74 47.74 -21.18 -21.41
N GLU A 75 48.17 -21.81 -22.51
CA GLU A 75 47.27 -22.31 -23.54
C GLU A 75 47.45 -23.82 -23.66
N LEU A 76 46.36 -24.56 -23.47
CA LEU A 76 46.31 -26.00 -23.65
C LEU A 76 45.49 -26.37 -24.88
N GLU A 77 46.16 -26.73 -25.98
CA GLU A 77 45.51 -27.18 -27.20
C GLU A 77 45.22 -28.69 -27.14
N ALA A 78 43.93 -29.04 -27.18
CA ALA A 78 43.47 -30.38 -27.46
C ALA A 78 43.55 -30.63 -28.97
N GLY A 79 44.47 -31.49 -29.40
CA GLY A 79 44.64 -31.79 -30.83
C GLY A 79 43.38 -32.35 -31.51
N ASN A 80 43.45 -32.57 -32.83
CA ASN A 80 42.29 -33.02 -33.62
C ASN A 80 41.92 -34.50 -33.40
N ASN A 81 40.61 -34.79 -33.37
CA ASN A 81 40.02 -36.13 -33.26
C ASN A 81 40.53 -36.87 -32.01
N LYS A 82 40.44 -36.22 -30.84
CA LYS A 82 40.98 -36.73 -29.57
C LYS A 82 39.88 -37.00 -28.55
N SER A 83 40.23 -37.84 -27.57
CA SER A 83 39.36 -38.17 -26.44
C SER A 83 40.05 -37.89 -25.12
N TRP A 84 39.35 -37.19 -24.23
CA TRP A 84 39.75 -36.83 -22.88
C TRP A 84 38.80 -37.47 -21.88
N ASN A 85 39.32 -38.44 -21.11
CA ASN A 85 38.60 -39.08 -20.01
C ASN A 85 39.13 -38.51 -18.68
N ILE A 86 38.26 -37.83 -17.95
CA ILE A 86 38.60 -37.05 -16.77
C ILE A 86 38.06 -37.77 -15.53
N ASN A 87 38.92 -38.41 -14.73
CA ASN A 87 38.57 -38.98 -13.41
C ASN A 87 39.09 -38.13 -12.24
N THR A 88 39.58 -36.92 -12.53
CA THR A 88 40.17 -35.96 -11.58
C THR A 88 39.81 -34.52 -12.01
N THR A 89 40.49 -33.50 -11.48
CA THR A 89 40.22 -32.09 -11.81
C THR A 89 41.13 -31.54 -12.92
N ILE A 90 40.51 -30.90 -13.91
CA ILE A 90 41.12 -29.89 -14.78
C ILE A 90 40.61 -28.52 -14.33
N ARG A 91 41.51 -27.59 -14.03
CA ARG A 91 41.20 -26.22 -13.65
C ARG A 91 41.87 -25.24 -14.60
N VAL A 92 41.10 -24.28 -15.12
CA VAL A 92 41.59 -23.15 -15.91
C VAL A 92 41.37 -21.90 -15.06
N ASP A 93 42.45 -21.24 -14.65
CA ASP A 93 42.40 -19.98 -13.91
C ASP A 93 42.23 -18.79 -14.87
N SER A 94 42.04 -17.59 -14.31
CA SER A 94 41.98 -16.31 -15.04
C SER A 94 43.09 -16.19 -16.10
N ALA A 95 42.69 -15.84 -17.32
CA ALA A 95 43.53 -15.74 -18.52
C ALA A 95 44.22 -17.04 -18.97
N GLY A 96 43.80 -18.20 -18.44
CA GLY A 96 44.12 -19.51 -18.99
C GLY A 96 43.17 -19.88 -20.13
N LEU A 97 43.66 -20.63 -21.11
CA LEU A 97 42.90 -20.99 -22.30
C LEU A 97 43.03 -22.49 -22.62
N ILE A 98 41.91 -23.15 -22.87
CA ILE A 98 41.86 -24.45 -23.56
C ILE A 98 41.38 -24.20 -24.99
N THR A 99 42.07 -24.76 -25.99
CA THR A 99 41.65 -24.69 -27.40
C THR A 99 41.45 -26.07 -28.01
N SER A 100 40.52 -26.18 -28.97
CA SER A 100 40.36 -27.39 -29.79
C SER A 100 39.93 -27.03 -31.20
N ASN A 101 40.57 -27.60 -32.22
CA ASN A 101 40.25 -27.26 -33.61
C ASN A 101 39.17 -28.17 -34.23
N ASN A 102 39.23 -29.50 -34.05
CA ASN A 102 38.20 -30.38 -34.58
C ASN A 102 38.12 -31.73 -33.86
N GLY A 103 36.92 -32.16 -33.47
CA GLY A 103 36.64 -33.52 -33.05
C GLY A 103 37.19 -33.84 -31.66
N LEU A 104 36.79 -33.07 -30.65
CA LEU A 104 37.18 -33.33 -29.26
C LEU A 104 36.04 -34.05 -28.54
N THR A 105 36.34 -35.18 -27.90
CA THR A 105 35.42 -35.85 -26.98
C THR A 105 35.90 -35.69 -25.54
N ILE A 106 35.12 -35.08 -24.68
CA ILE A 106 35.37 -34.96 -23.24
C ILE A 106 34.35 -35.80 -22.50
N THR A 107 34.81 -36.68 -21.60
CA THR A 107 33.97 -37.39 -20.63
C THR A 107 34.47 -37.12 -19.23
N ILE A 108 33.68 -36.38 -18.45
CA ILE A 108 33.89 -36.21 -17.01
C ILE A 108 33.21 -37.39 -16.30
N ASN A 109 34.01 -38.20 -15.62
CA ASN A 109 33.51 -39.34 -14.84
C ASN A 109 33.06 -38.88 -13.45
N GLY A 110 32.37 -39.74 -12.70
CA GLY A 110 31.70 -39.36 -11.44
C GLY A 110 32.57 -38.67 -10.38
N SER A 111 33.89 -38.92 -10.35
CA SER A 111 34.83 -38.25 -9.44
C SER A 111 35.62 -37.10 -10.08
N GLY A 112 35.46 -36.88 -11.38
CA GLY A 112 36.17 -35.86 -12.14
C GLY A 112 35.51 -34.49 -12.09
N ALA A 113 36.30 -33.45 -12.39
CA ALA A 113 35.82 -32.08 -12.49
C ALA A 113 36.48 -31.32 -13.65
N LEU A 114 35.72 -30.47 -14.32
CA LEU A 114 36.23 -29.40 -15.18
C LEU A 114 35.77 -28.06 -14.60
N ILE A 115 36.73 -27.20 -14.27
CA ILE A 115 36.49 -25.90 -13.65
C ILE A 115 37.15 -24.83 -14.51
N ILE A 116 36.36 -23.91 -15.05
CA ILE A 116 36.83 -22.71 -15.75
C ILE A 116 36.53 -21.54 -14.81
N GLU A 117 37.55 -20.90 -14.26
CA GLU A 117 37.40 -19.77 -13.34
C GLU A 117 37.09 -18.47 -14.10
N GLU A 118 36.71 -17.41 -13.36
CA GLU A 118 36.48 -16.07 -13.91
C GLU A 118 37.66 -15.63 -14.81
N ASP A 119 37.36 -15.10 -15.99
CA ASP A 119 38.30 -14.76 -17.08
C ASP A 119 39.09 -15.94 -17.70
N GLY A 120 38.82 -17.19 -17.32
CA GLY A 120 39.32 -18.38 -18.02
C GLY A 120 38.46 -18.71 -19.24
N GLU A 121 39.03 -19.34 -20.26
CA GLU A 121 38.31 -19.66 -21.48
C GLU A 121 38.51 -21.12 -21.95
N PHE A 122 37.46 -21.74 -22.47
CA PHE A 122 37.53 -22.93 -23.29
C PHE A 122 36.92 -22.68 -24.68
N SER A 123 37.76 -22.60 -25.71
CA SER A 123 37.36 -22.37 -27.09
C SER A 123 37.45 -23.64 -27.95
N PHE A 124 36.45 -23.91 -28.77
CA PHE A 124 36.50 -24.99 -29.77
C PHE A 124 35.90 -24.59 -31.12
N ASN A 125 36.54 -25.04 -32.21
CA ASN A 125 36.08 -24.69 -33.56
C ASN A 125 35.04 -25.68 -34.11
N ASN A 126 35.24 -26.99 -33.98
CA ASN A 126 34.37 -27.99 -34.62
C ASN A 126 34.17 -29.26 -33.79
N ASN A 127 32.95 -29.76 -33.75
CA ASN A 127 32.60 -31.13 -33.32
C ASN A 127 33.09 -31.45 -31.89
N LEU A 128 32.52 -30.79 -30.89
CA LEU A 128 32.67 -31.15 -29.48
C LEU A 128 31.65 -32.24 -29.10
N VAL A 129 32.10 -33.27 -28.39
CA VAL A 129 31.23 -34.21 -27.66
C VAL A 129 31.61 -34.12 -26.19
N PHE A 130 30.75 -33.54 -25.36
CA PHE A 130 30.98 -33.33 -23.95
C PHE A 130 29.95 -34.12 -23.13
N THR A 131 30.40 -35.02 -22.27
CA THR A 131 29.54 -35.78 -21.35
C THR A 131 29.99 -35.55 -19.92
N ASN A 132 29.09 -35.01 -19.08
CA ASN A 132 29.33 -34.79 -17.66
C ASN A 132 28.58 -35.80 -16.80
N ASN A 133 29.33 -36.63 -16.07
CA ASN A 133 28.83 -37.47 -14.97
C ASN A 133 29.35 -37.01 -13.60
N GLY A 134 30.26 -36.02 -13.56
CA GLY A 134 30.92 -35.52 -12.36
C GLY A 134 30.57 -34.05 -12.11
N THR A 135 31.59 -33.19 -11.97
CA THR A 135 31.41 -31.75 -11.71
C THR A 135 31.83 -30.89 -12.91
N PHE A 136 30.97 -29.97 -13.32
CA PHE A 136 31.30 -28.92 -14.28
C PHE A 136 30.98 -27.54 -13.67
N ILE A 137 31.98 -26.67 -13.60
CA ILE A 137 31.84 -25.29 -13.11
C ILE A 137 32.40 -24.36 -14.17
N LEU A 138 31.57 -23.42 -14.64
CA LEU A 138 31.90 -22.44 -15.67
C LEU A 138 31.70 -21.04 -15.10
N ASN A 139 32.74 -20.47 -14.49
CA ASN A 139 32.78 -19.08 -14.04
C ASN A 139 33.33 -18.12 -15.11
N GLY A 140 34.18 -18.63 -16.01
CA GLY A 140 34.58 -17.94 -17.24
C GLY A 140 33.75 -18.40 -18.43
N ASP A 141 34.35 -18.46 -19.62
CA ASP A 141 33.60 -18.66 -20.87
C ASP A 141 33.93 -19.99 -21.56
N MET A 142 32.93 -20.58 -22.22
CA MET A 142 33.09 -21.70 -23.14
C MET A 142 32.50 -21.30 -24.50
N ASN A 143 33.36 -21.14 -25.51
CA ASN A 143 33.01 -20.61 -26.83
C ASN A 143 33.16 -21.67 -27.93
N GLY A 144 32.08 -21.97 -28.64
CA GLY A 144 32.00 -22.98 -29.69
C GLY A 144 31.62 -22.41 -31.04
N GLN A 145 32.38 -22.68 -32.11
CA GLN A 145 32.01 -22.20 -33.45
C GLN A 145 31.00 -23.12 -34.15
N ASN A 146 31.24 -24.45 -34.16
CA ASN A 146 30.41 -25.40 -34.89
C ASN A 146 30.27 -26.75 -34.18
N ASN A 147 29.05 -27.27 -34.19
CA ASN A 147 28.61 -28.61 -33.77
C ASN A 147 29.11 -29.02 -32.38
N ALA A 148 28.22 -28.99 -31.40
CA ALA A 148 28.50 -29.50 -30.06
C ALA A 148 27.39 -30.44 -29.61
N THR A 149 27.75 -31.60 -29.06
CA THR A 149 26.85 -32.47 -28.34
C THR A 149 27.23 -32.44 -26.86
N ILE A 150 26.41 -31.82 -26.01
CA ILE A 150 26.67 -31.66 -24.58
C ILE A 150 25.62 -32.46 -23.80
N THR A 151 26.06 -33.35 -22.91
CA THR A 151 25.17 -34.20 -22.11
C THR A 151 25.50 -34.05 -20.63
N PHE A 152 24.57 -33.48 -19.87
CA PHE A 152 24.61 -33.43 -18.41
C PHE A 152 23.76 -34.58 -17.84
N GLN A 153 24.43 -35.60 -17.31
CA GLN A 153 23.79 -36.82 -16.82
C GLN A 153 23.20 -36.64 -15.42
N GLY A 154 22.18 -37.44 -15.08
CA GLY A 154 21.57 -37.40 -13.75
C GLY A 154 22.58 -37.70 -12.64
N GLY A 155 22.54 -36.90 -11.57
CA GLY A 155 23.48 -37.00 -10.44
C GLY A 155 24.80 -36.25 -10.61
N SER A 156 25.03 -35.60 -11.76
CA SER A 156 26.17 -34.69 -11.96
C SER A 156 25.92 -33.30 -11.35
N SER A 157 26.99 -32.55 -11.04
CA SER A 157 26.93 -31.16 -10.58
C SER A 157 27.27 -30.21 -11.74
N VAL A 158 26.40 -29.22 -11.99
CA VAL A 158 26.60 -28.23 -13.06
C VAL A 158 26.32 -26.83 -12.53
N GLU A 159 27.33 -25.97 -12.58
CA GLU A 159 27.24 -24.55 -12.23
C GLU A 159 27.77 -23.69 -13.39
N ILE A 160 26.96 -22.72 -13.85
CA ILE A 160 27.29 -21.81 -14.96
C ILE A 160 27.07 -20.37 -14.49
N ASN A 161 28.16 -19.65 -14.27
CA ASN A 161 28.21 -18.27 -13.85
C ASN A 161 28.76 -17.32 -14.94
N GLY A 162 29.52 -17.85 -15.91
CA GLY A 162 29.94 -17.13 -17.12
C GLY A 162 29.10 -17.52 -18.35
N GLU A 163 29.68 -17.42 -19.54
CA GLU A 163 28.96 -17.65 -20.80
C GLU A 163 29.29 -19.02 -21.42
N LEU A 164 28.27 -19.83 -21.69
CA LEU A 164 28.37 -20.99 -22.57
C LEU A 164 27.77 -20.63 -23.94
N ASP A 165 28.60 -20.33 -24.93
CA ASP A 165 28.18 -19.92 -26.27
C ASP A 165 28.54 -20.96 -27.35
N ILE A 166 27.56 -21.36 -28.16
CA ILE A 166 27.73 -22.32 -29.25
C ILE A 166 27.05 -21.80 -30.52
N ASN A 167 27.85 -21.19 -31.39
CA ASN A 167 27.40 -20.44 -32.55
C ASN A 167 26.57 -21.25 -33.55
N HIS A 168 26.88 -22.53 -33.79
CA HIS A 168 26.16 -23.37 -34.76
C HIS A 168 26.06 -24.84 -34.35
N GLY A 169 24.89 -25.46 -34.50
CA GLY A 169 24.72 -26.91 -34.41
C GLY A 169 24.81 -27.50 -33.00
N ALA A 170 24.36 -26.76 -31.98
CA ALA A 170 24.29 -27.26 -30.61
C ALA A 170 23.19 -28.34 -30.44
N ASN A 171 23.53 -29.42 -29.73
CA ASN A 171 22.62 -30.45 -29.22
C ASN A 171 22.93 -30.68 -27.74
N ILE A 172 22.09 -30.15 -26.84
CA ILE A 172 22.28 -30.32 -25.39
C ILE A 172 21.21 -31.27 -24.81
N THR A 173 21.62 -32.09 -23.86
CA THR A 173 20.71 -32.92 -23.06
C THR A 173 20.97 -32.66 -21.60
N ASN A 174 19.92 -32.28 -20.85
CA ASN A 174 20.01 -32.05 -19.41
C ASN A 174 19.12 -33.04 -18.66
N SER A 175 19.74 -33.84 -17.78
CA SER A 175 19.07 -34.73 -16.82
C SER A 175 19.46 -34.42 -15.38
N THR A 176 20.05 -33.25 -15.10
CA THR A 176 20.52 -32.84 -13.77
C THR A 176 20.03 -31.44 -13.37
N GLN A 177 20.46 -30.95 -12.22
CA GLN A 177 20.26 -29.57 -11.80
C GLN A 177 21.39 -28.68 -12.33
N ILE A 178 21.02 -27.67 -13.13
CA ILE A 178 21.90 -26.57 -13.54
C ILE A 178 21.62 -25.38 -12.62
N THR A 179 22.67 -24.83 -12.02
CA THR A 179 22.59 -23.59 -11.22
C THR A 179 23.54 -22.52 -11.73
N GLY A 180 23.33 -21.28 -11.30
CA GLY A 180 24.28 -20.18 -11.52
C GLY A 180 23.61 -18.94 -12.10
N SER A 181 24.41 -17.93 -12.43
CA SER A 181 23.97 -16.60 -12.89
C SER A 181 24.43 -16.24 -14.29
N GLY A 182 25.01 -17.18 -15.02
CA GLY A 182 25.54 -16.98 -16.36
C GLY A 182 24.49 -17.03 -17.45
N SER A 183 24.94 -17.27 -18.68
CA SER A 183 24.07 -17.46 -19.85
C SER A 183 24.45 -18.72 -20.60
N VAL A 184 23.46 -19.30 -21.27
CA VAL A 184 23.68 -20.33 -22.28
C VAL A 184 23.11 -19.89 -23.61
N ASN A 185 24.01 -19.67 -24.56
CA ASN A 185 23.78 -19.13 -25.88
C ASN A 185 24.03 -20.22 -26.92
N TYR A 186 23.14 -20.36 -27.89
CA TYR A 186 23.29 -21.38 -28.91
C TYR A 186 22.52 -21.04 -30.19
N SER A 187 22.96 -21.63 -31.31
CA SER A 187 22.11 -21.80 -32.48
C SER A 187 21.96 -23.29 -32.86
N GLY A 188 20.73 -23.72 -33.13
CA GLY A 188 20.36 -25.13 -33.34
C GLY A 188 19.29 -25.63 -32.37
N ASN A 189 19.13 -26.95 -32.26
CA ASN A 189 18.13 -27.59 -31.40
C ASN A 189 18.74 -27.90 -30.03
N PHE A 190 18.66 -26.95 -29.09
CA PHE A 190 19.33 -27.07 -27.80
C PHE A 190 18.79 -28.14 -26.87
N PHE A 191 17.48 -28.36 -26.80
CA PHE A 191 16.94 -29.48 -26.03
C PHE A 191 16.09 -30.39 -26.89
N ASN A 192 16.67 -31.50 -27.31
CA ASN A 192 15.86 -32.65 -27.70
C ASN A 192 15.17 -33.27 -26.46
N GLN A 193 15.77 -33.14 -25.25
CA GLN A 193 15.20 -33.55 -23.95
C GLN A 193 15.80 -32.72 -22.78
N ASN A 194 14.97 -31.93 -22.08
CA ASN A 194 15.30 -31.37 -20.76
C ASN A 194 14.46 -32.11 -19.70
N GLN A 195 15.08 -33.04 -18.98
CA GLN A 195 14.47 -33.79 -17.88
C GLN A 195 14.95 -33.28 -16.51
N GLY A 196 15.96 -32.42 -16.51
CA GLY A 196 16.53 -31.79 -15.32
C GLY A 196 15.91 -30.45 -14.96
N ASN A 197 16.43 -29.81 -13.91
CA ASN A 197 15.99 -28.50 -13.45
C ASN A 197 17.01 -27.42 -13.79
N ILE A 198 16.56 -26.22 -14.12
CA ILE A 198 17.41 -25.04 -14.27
C ILE A 198 17.01 -24.02 -13.21
N ASN A 199 17.90 -23.74 -12.24
CA ASN A 199 17.61 -22.87 -11.10
C ASN A 199 16.29 -23.21 -10.38
N GLY A 200 16.02 -24.50 -10.23
CA GLY A 200 14.82 -25.03 -9.59
C GLY A 200 13.56 -25.10 -10.48
N CYS A 201 13.60 -24.60 -11.72
CA CYS A 201 12.49 -24.74 -12.65
C CYS A 201 12.53 -26.09 -13.39
N SER A 202 11.49 -26.90 -13.20
CA SER A 202 11.21 -28.09 -14.02
C SER A 202 10.37 -27.69 -15.24
N GLY A 203 10.95 -27.69 -16.44
CA GLY A 203 10.24 -27.34 -17.66
C GLY A 203 10.25 -25.84 -18.03
N CYS A 204 11.29 -25.11 -17.62
CA CYS A 204 11.52 -23.72 -18.05
C CYS A 204 11.50 -23.61 -19.58
N SER A 205 11.13 -22.44 -20.09
CA SER A 205 11.45 -22.05 -21.46
C SER A 205 12.96 -22.07 -21.63
N THR A 206 13.40 -22.62 -22.76
CA THR A 206 14.81 -22.85 -23.05
C THR A 206 15.22 -22.21 -24.36
N ASN A 207 14.57 -21.12 -24.77
CA ASN A 207 14.95 -20.40 -25.98
C ASN A 207 16.29 -19.69 -25.75
N SER A 208 17.19 -19.73 -26.73
CA SER A 208 18.45 -18.97 -26.67
C SER A 208 18.19 -17.47 -26.80
N PRO A 209 18.92 -16.61 -26.06
CA PRO A 209 19.78 -16.93 -24.91
C PRO A 209 18.97 -17.41 -23.69
N ILE A 210 19.49 -18.42 -22.97
CA ILE A 210 18.96 -18.81 -21.66
C ILE A 210 19.75 -18.06 -20.60
N TYR A 211 19.14 -17.06 -19.99
CA TYR A 211 19.69 -16.41 -18.80
C TYR A 211 19.42 -17.27 -17.57
N LEU A 212 20.46 -17.45 -16.75
CA LEU A 212 20.36 -18.09 -15.45
C LEU A 212 20.14 -17.01 -14.38
N ALA A 213 19.51 -17.40 -13.26
CA ALA A 213 19.10 -16.48 -12.23
C ALA A 213 20.31 -15.82 -11.56
N THR A 214 20.29 -14.48 -11.50
CA THR A 214 21.20 -13.75 -10.61
C THR A 214 20.79 -13.97 -9.15
N GLN A 215 21.66 -13.69 -8.18
CA GLN A 215 21.26 -13.79 -6.77
C GLN A 215 20.04 -12.89 -6.53
N THR A 216 18.96 -13.46 -5.99
CA THR A 216 17.81 -12.69 -5.53
C THR A 216 18.27 -11.73 -4.42
N PRO A 217 17.47 -10.72 -4.04
CA PRO A 217 17.85 -9.88 -2.91
C PRO A 217 17.99 -10.66 -1.59
N SER A 218 17.32 -11.81 -1.46
CA SER A 218 17.48 -12.78 -0.36
C SER A 218 18.71 -13.68 -0.47
N GLY A 219 19.46 -13.62 -1.57
CA GLY A 219 20.62 -14.48 -1.87
C GLY A 219 20.26 -15.88 -2.38
N GLU A 220 18.98 -16.14 -2.61
CA GLU A 220 18.49 -17.41 -3.18
C GLU A 220 18.71 -17.42 -4.71
N ILE A 221 18.89 -18.61 -5.28
CA ILE A 221 19.05 -18.81 -6.74
C ILE A 221 18.06 -19.85 -7.29
N THR A 222 17.09 -20.27 -6.47
CA THR A 222 16.06 -21.26 -6.81
C THR A 222 14.67 -20.64 -6.74
N ASN A 223 13.68 -21.26 -7.38
CA ASN A 223 12.30 -20.76 -7.45
C ASN A 223 12.24 -19.36 -8.09
N VAL A 224 13.04 -19.17 -9.14
CA VAL A 224 13.12 -17.91 -9.88
C VAL A 224 12.30 -18.02 -11.16
N THR A 225 11.67 -16.93 -11.56
CA THR A 225 11.17 -16.72 -12.91
C THR A 225 11.77 -15.43 -13.47
N ILE A 226 12.22 -15.49 -14.71
CA ILE A 226 12.98 -14.42 -15.37
C ILE A 226 12.17 -13.94 -16.56
N PHE A 227 11.91 -12.63 -16.61
CA PHE A 227 11.32 -11.95 -17.75
C PHE A 227 12.43 -11.43 -18.65
N ASP A 228 12.45 -11.97 -19.86
CA ASP A 228 13.37 -11.60 -20.92
C ASP A 228 12.71 -11.86 -22.29
N GLN A 229 13.04 -11.06 -23.30
CA GLN A 229 12.52 -11.18 -24.67
C GLN A 229 10.98 -11.30 -24.73
N GLY A 230 10.28 -10.55 -23.88
CA GLY A 230 8.82 -10.49 -23.86
C GLY A 230 8.11 -11.67 -23.18
N SER A 231 8.80 -12.57 -22.47
CA SER A 231 8.16 -13.70 -21.80
C SER A 231 8.85 -14.11 -20.49
N TRP A 232 8.09 -14.76 -19.60
CA TRP A 232 8.62 -15.37 -18.38
C TRP A 232 9.10 -16.80 -18.64
N ASN A 233 10.34 -17.10 -18.28
CA ASN A 233 10.92 -18.42 -18.53
C ASN A 233 10.35 -19.54 -17.63
N ASN A 234 9.76 -19.21 -16.49
CA ASN A 234 9.17 -20.14 -15.53
C ASN A 234 7.73 -19.72 -15.15
N GLY A 235 6.98 -19.23 -16.15
CA GLY A 235 5.63 -18.70 -15.96
C GLY A 235 5.59 -17.37 -15.20
N THR A 236 4.42 -16.73 -15.19
CA THR A 236 4.21 -15.48 -14.46
C THR A 236 4.54 -15.65 -12.97
N PRO A 237 5.21 -14.68 -12.32
CA PRO A 237 5.56 -14.78 -10.92
C PRO A 237 4.34 -15.03 -10.02
N THR A 238 4.59 -15.70 -8.89
CA THR A 238 3.64 -15.90 -7.79
C THR A 238 4.30 -15.54 -6.46
N SER A 239 3.56 -15.49 -5.35
CA SER A 239 4.12 -15.26 -4.01
C SER A 239 5.18 -16.30 -3.57
N SER A 240 5.31 -17.42 -4.29
CA SER A 240 6.36 -18.43 -4.06
C SER A 240 7.58 -18.31 -4.97
N LEU A 241 7.51 -17.47 -6.01
CA LEU A 241 8.56 -17.29 -7.01
C LEU A 241 9.23 -15.92 -6.89
N HIS A 242 10.55 -15.90 -6.99
CA HIS A 242 11.32 -14.67 -7.14
C HIS A 242 11.24 -14.20 -8.60
N ALA A 243 10.88 -12.94 -8.82
CA ALA A 243 10.79 -12.35 -10.15
C ALA A 243 12.09 -11.59 -10.49
N GLN A 244 12.66 -11.85 -11.67
CA GLN A 244 13.75 -11.06 -12.24
C GLN A 244 13.33 -10.47 -13.58
N VAL A 245 13.40 -9.15 -13.71
CA VAL A 245 13.08 -8.42 -14.94
C VAL A 245 14.40 -7.99 -15.57
N LEU A 246 14.81 -8.68 -16.64
CA LEU A 246 16.08 -8.41 -17.34
C LEU A 246 15.88 -7.56 -18.60
N ASP A 247 14.65 -7.54 -19.13
CA ASP A 247 14.22 -6.76 -20.29
C ASP A 247 13.00 -5.90 -19.96
N ASP A 248 12.68 -4.92 -20.79
CA ASP A 248 11.58 -3.97 -20.57
C ASP A 248 10.23 -4.68 -20.44
N LEU A 249 9.57 -4.49 -19.29
CA LEU A 249 8.28 -5.10 -18.96
C LEU A 249 7.23 -4.01 -18.72
N THR A 250 6.17 -4.00 -19.51
CA THR A 250 5.00 -3.12 -19.29
C THR A 250 3.77 -3.93 -18.92
N LEU A 251 3.18 -3.65 -17.76
CA LEU A 251 1.97 -4.27 -17.26
C LEU A 251 0.74 -3.46 -17.71
N THR A 252 0.00 -3.97 -18.69
CA THR A 252 -1.18 -3.29 -19.27
C THR A 252 -2.51 -4.02 -19.02
N GLY A 253 -2.48 -5.34 -18.82
CA GLY A 253 -3.68 -6.17 -18.63
C GLY A 253 -3.56 -7.23 -17.54
N SER A 254 -2.41 -7.30 -16.87
CA SER A 254 -2.12 -8.27 -15.82
C SER A 254 -1.22 -7.63 -14.77
N SER A 255 -1.44 -8.00 -13.51
CA SER A 255 -0.61 -7.63 -12.37
C SER A 255 0.36 -8.76 -12.01
N ILE A 256 1.37 -8.45 -11.20
CA ILE A 256 2.37 -9.43 -10.74
C ILE A 256 2.30 -9.56 -9.22
N ILE A 257 2.40 -10.79 -8.74
CA ILE A 257 2.64 -11.10 -7.33
C ILE A 257 3.94 -11.90 -7.27
N ALA A 258 4.91 -11.49 -6.47
CA ALA A 258 6.21 -12.15 -6.37
C ALA A 258 6.66 -12.31 -4.93
N LYS A 259 7.48 -13.32 -4.65
CA LYS A 259 8.19 -13.43 -3.36
C LYS A 259 9.17 -12.27 -3.17
N SER A 260 10.04 -12.06 -4.16
CA SER A 260 10.93 -10.89 -4.24
C SER A 260 10.97 -10.39 -5.69
N LEU A 261 11.45 -9.16 -5.89
CA LEU A 261 11.60 -8.57 -7.22
C LEU A 261 13.03 -8.06 -7.44
N LEU A 262 13.61 -8.39 -8.59
CA LEU A 262 14.82 -7.76 -9.12
C LEU A 262 14.50 -7.10 -10.46
N VAL A 263 14.87 -5.84 -10.62
CA VAL A 263 14.82 -5.13 -11.92
C VAL A 263 16.25 -4.78 -12.31
N ASN A 264 16.73 -5.36 -13.41
CA ASN A 264 18.10 -5.19 -13.88
C ASN A 264 18.34 -3.74 -14.35
N LYS A 265 19.58 -3.30 -14.30
CA LYS A 265 20.07 -1.97 -14.67
C LYS A 265 19.63 -1.48 -16.03
N THR A 266 19.49 -2.37 -17.01
CA THR A 266 19.07 -2.02 -18.37
C THR A 266 17.57 -2.13 -18.58
N ALA A 267 16.82 -2.65 -17.61
CA ALA A 267 15.40 -2.93 -17.73
C ALA A 267 14.54 -1.82 -17.13
N THR A 268 13.40 -1.59 -17.78
CA THR A 268 12.32 -0.74 -17.27
C THR A 268 11.09 -1.59 -16.96
N LEU A 269 10.66 -1.58 -15.70
CA LEU A 269 9.37 -2.12 -15.28
C LEU A 269 8.34 -0.99 -15.21
N THR A 270 7.34 -1.00 -16.09
CA THR A 270 6.24 -0.02 -16.10
C THR A 270 4.94 -0.67 -15.64
N ILE A 271 4.33 -0.15 -14.57
CA ILE A 271 3.03 -0.56 -14.04
C ILE A 271 1.99 0.47 -14.50
N ARG A 272 1.03 0.07 -15.35
CA ARG A 272 0.04 1.00 -15.92
C ARG A 272 -1.34 0.91 -15.29
N GLY A 273 -2.05 2.03 -15.25
CA GLY A 273 -3.48 2.08 -14.93
C GLY A 273 -3.81 1.29 -13.68
N SER A 274 -4.84 0.45 -13.68
CA SER A 274 -5.25 -0.33 -12.50
C SER A 274 -4.36 -1.53 -12.15
N GLN A 275 -3.18 -1.68 -12.77
CA GLN A 275 -2.29 -2.81 -12.50
C GLN A 275 -1.43 -2.58 -11.25
N HIS A 276 -0.93 -3.68 -10.69
CA HIS A 276 -0.09 -3.65 -9.52
C HIS A 276 1.07 -4.64 -9.60
N VAL A 277 2.07 -4.38 -8.76
CA VAL A 277 3.13 -5.31 -8.42
C VAL A 277 3.10 -5.49 -6.90
N THR A 278 2.80 -6.70 -6.43
CA THR A 278 2.84 -7.06 -5.01
C THR A 278 4.07 -7.91 -4.73
N VAL A 279 4.90 -7.49 -3.78
CA VAL A 279 6.13 -8.19 -3.41
C VAL A 279 6.12 -8.54 -1.93
N ASP A 280 6.27 -9.82 -1.60
CA ASP A 280 6.18 -10.26 -0.20
C ASP A 280 7.41 -9.86 0.62
N ASP A 281 8.58 -9.87 0.00
CA ASP A 281 9.85 -9.58 0.66
C ASP A 281 10.49 -8.30 0.08
N SER A 282 11.67 -8.44 -0.51
CA SER A 282 12.55 -7.35 -0.92
C SER A 282 12.45 -7.02 -2.41
N ILE A 283 12.67 -5.74 -2.72
CA ILE A 283 12.87 -5.25 -4.08
C ILE A 283 14.33 -4.81 -4.25
N MET A 284 15.03 -5.41 -5.21
CA MET A 284 16.32 -4.94 -5.71
C MET A 284 16.12 -4.22 -7.04
N ASN A 285 16.11 -2.89 -7.02
CA ASN A 285 15.97 -2.10 -8.22
C ASN A 285 17.33 -1.54 -8.65
N GLU A 286 17.90 -2.07 -9.73
CA GLU A 286 19.10 -1.50 -10.36
C GLU A 286 18.76 -0.70 -11.63
N GLY A 287 17.55 -0.87 -12.18
CA GLY A 287 17.05 -0.23 -13.39
C GLY A 287 16.05 0.89 -13.12
N LEU A 288 14.93 0.88 -13.85
CA LEU A 288 13.86 1.87 -13.72
C LEU A 288 12.53 1.19 -13.40
N ILE A 289 11.87 1.61 -12.33
CA ILE A 289 10.49 1.22 -12.01
C ILE A 289 9.60 2.44 -12.18
N ILE A 290 8.64 2.36 -13.11
CA ILE A 290 7.63 3.39 -13.36
C ILE A 290 6.29 2.89 -12.86
N ILE A 291 5.66 3.65 -11.97
CA ILE A 291 4.33 3.43 -11.44
C ILE A 291 3.46 4.57 -11.99
N GLU A 292 2.63 4.27 -12.99
CA GLU A 292 1.75 5.28 -13.59
C GLU A 292 0.57 5.62 -12.66
N ASP A 293 -0.14 6.70 -12.98
CA ASP A 293 -1.35 7.08 -12.24
C ASP A 293 -2.40 5.96 -12.29
N GLY A 294 -2.97 5.62 -11.13
CA GLY A 294 -3.86 4.47 -10.96
C GLY A 294 -3.17 3.17 -10.54
N ALA A 295 -1.85 3.06 -10.71
CA ALA A 295 -1.11 1.82 -10.48
C ALA A 295 -0.55 1.74 -9.05
N SER A 296 -0.21 0.55 -8.59
CA SER A 296 0.27 0.34 -7.22
C SER A 296 1.53 -0.54 -7.18
N LEU A 297 2.51 -0.13 -6.37
CA LEU A 297 3.56 -1.02 -5.90
C LEU A 297 3.28 -1.35 -4.45
N VAL A 298 3.01 -2.61 -4.13
CA VAL A 298 2.64 -3.07 -2.79
C VAL A 298 3.74 -3.97 -2.25
N GLN A 299 4.11 -3.78 -0.98
CA GLN A 299 4.94 -4.74 -0.25
C GLN A 299 4.23 -5.18 1.01
N THR A 300 4.20 -6.49 1.26
CA THR A 300 3.48 -7.10 2.38
C THR A 300 4.41 -7.50 3.53
N GLY A 301 5.71 -7.69 3.30
CA GLY A 301 6.65 -8.10 4.35
C GLY A 301 7.05 -6.97 5.29
N ASN A 302 7.21 -7.28 6.58
CA ASN A 302 7.28 -6.28 7.65
C ASN A 302 8.68 -5.62 7.84
N THR A 303 9.66 -5.91 6.99
CA THR A 303 11.02 -5.36 7.13
C THR A 303 11.47 -4.61 5.88
N TYR A 304 11.99 -3.40 6.05
CA TYR A 304 12.61 -2.66 4.95
C TYR A 304 13.88 -3.36 4.49
N GLN A 305 13.80 -4.03 3.34
CA GLN A 305 14.94 -4.72 2.71
C GLN A 305 15.16 -4.30 1.25
N ASN A 306 14.54 -3.19 0.83
CA ASN A 306 14.74 -2.68 -0.52
C ASN A 306 16.16 -2.16 -0.70
N ASN A 307 16.76 -2.48 -1.84
CA ASN A 307 18.13 -2.10 -2.18
C ASN A 307 18.26 -1.83 -3.69
N GLY A 308 19.45 -1.43 -4.10
CA GLY A 308 19.81 -1.16 -5.48
C GLY A 308 20.02 0.32 -5.76
N SER A 309 20.57 0.62 -6.92
CA SER A 309 20.92 1.98 -7.35
C SER A 309 19.98 2.57 -8.40
N GLY A 310 18.95 1.81 -8.78
CA GLY A 310 17.94 2.18 -9.78
C GLY A 310 16.97 3.24 -9.29
N THR A 311 16.15 3.74 -10.21
CA THR A 311 15.21 4.83 -9.97
C THR A 311 13.78 4.32 -9.88
N TYR A 312 13.00 4.87 -8.95
CA TYR A 312 11.54 4.75 -8.90
C TYR A 312 10.92 6.05 -9.38
N ARG A 313 9.89 5.96 -10.24
CA ARG A 313 9.05 7.08 -10.67
C ARG A 313 7.60 6.76 -10.36
N LEU A 314 6.97 7.52 -9.46
CA LEU A 314 5.54 7.45 -9.24
C LEU A 314 4.88 8.68 -9.87
N PHE A 315 3.95 8.42 -10.78
CA PHE A 315 3.06 9.44 -11.33
C PHE A 315 1.73 9.41 -10.59
N LYS A 316 1.24 10.58 -10.18
CA LYS A 316 -0.10 10.73 -9.60
C LYS A 316 -0.78 11.98 -10.11
N ALA A 317 -2.05 11.88 -10.49
CA ALA A 317 -2.86 13.04 -10.85
C ALA A 317 -3.78 13.49 -9.70
N GLY A 318 -3.82 14.81 -9.48
CA GLY A 318 -4.86 15.46 -8.67
C GLY A 318 -6.01 15.99 -9.53
N THR A 319 -6.70 16.98 -9.00
CA THR A 319 -7.76 17.71 -9.70
C THR A 319 -7.19 18.70 -10.73
N PRO A 320 -7.77 18.80 -11.95
CA PRO A 320 -7.33 19.79 -12.93
C PRO A 320 -7.80 21.23 -12.63
N GLN A 321 -8.76 21.40 -11.72
CA GLN A 321 -9.33 22.69 -11.33
C GLN A 321 -8.34 23.50 -10.48
N GLN A 322 -7.86 24.62 -11.02
CA GLN A 322 -6.84 25.48 -10.37
C GLN A 322 -7.29 26.14 -9.07
N THR A 323 -8.60 26.30 -8.86
CA THR A 323 -9.19 26.89 -7.65
C THR A 323 -9.50 25.86 -6.58
N VAL A 324 -9.19 24.59 -6.82
CA VAL A 324 -9.52 23.48 -5.93
C VAL A 324 -8.24 22.85 -5.41
N TYR A 325 -8.14 22.70 -4.10
CA TYR A 325 -6.99 22.07 -3.46
C TYR A 325 -7.05 20.55 -3.50
N ASN A 326 -5.87 19.95 -3.64
CA ASN A 326 -5.61 18.53 -3.41
C ASN A 326 -4.78 18.40 -2.13
N LYS A 327 -4.96 17.28 -1.41
CA LYS A 327 -4.10 16.93 -0.28
C LYS A 327 -3.11 15.85 -0.70
N TRP A 328 -1.82 16.14 -0.60
CA TRP A 328 -0.72 15.30 -1.02
C TRP A 328 0.09 14.80 0.17
N SER A 329 0.85 13.73 -0.04
CA SER A 329 1.85 13.21 0.90
C SER A 329 3.00 12.57 0.13
N ALA A 330 4.13 12.35 0.79
CA ALA A 330 5.34 11.81 0.17
C ALA A 330 5.34 10.26 0.17
N PRO A 331 5.38 9.60 -1.01
CA PRO A 331 5.45 8.13 -1.14
C PRO A 331 6.89 7.58 -1.04
N MET A 332 7.86 8.49 -0.90
CA MET A 332 9.30 8.22 -0.88
C MET A 332 10.00 9.41 -0.20
N PRO A 333 11.22 9.25 0.35
CA PRO A 333 11.93 10.34 1.01
C PRO A 333 12.41 11.42 0.03
N ASN A 334 12.87 12.56 0.57
CA ASN A 334 13.61 13.60 -0.17
C ASN A 334 12.87 14.20 -1.38
N GLN A 335 11.55 14.30 -1.30
CA GLN A 335 10.74 14.87 -2.39
C GLN A 335 10.72 16.39 -2.28
N SER A 336 11.43 17.07 -3.17
CA SER A 336 11.47 18.53 -3.15
C SER A 336 10.11 19.12 -3.53
N ILE A 337 9.59 19.99 -2.67
CA ILE A 337 8.30 20.65 -2.88
C ILE A 337 8.32 21.45 -4.19
N VAL A 338 9.41 22.16 -4.47
CA VAL A 338 9.53 22.97 -5.68
C VAL A 338 9.67 22.14 -6.95
N GLU A 339 10.14 20.89 -6.88
CA GLU A 339 10.22 20.00 -8.04
C GLU A 339 8.90 19.25 -8.26
N VAL A 340 8.31 18.70 -7.20
CA VAL A 340 7.00 18.02 -7.29
C VAL A 340 5.93 19.00 -7.77
N PHE A 341 5.95 20.23 -7.26
CA PHE A 341 4.95 21.26 -7.52
C PHE A 341 5.51 22.45 -8.34
N HIS A 342 6.58 22.26 -9.13
CA HIS A 342 7.23 23.30 -9.95
C HIS A 342 6.25 24.15 -10.76
N ASP A 343 5.15 23.50 -11.14
CA ASP A 343 4.15 23.99 -12.03
C ASP A 343 2.92 24.59 -11.30
N ALA A 344 2.73 24.36 -10.00
CA ALA A 344 1.62 24.90 -9.21
C ALA A 344 2.00 26.23 -8.55
N ASN A 345 1.06 27.13 -8.26
CA ASN A 345 1.38 28.34 -7.48
C ASN A 345 1.89 27.93 -6.09
N LEU A 346 3.17 28.17 -5.80
CA LEU A 346 3.80 27.75 -4.55
C LEU A 346 3.38 28.67 -3.39
N TYR A 347 2.87 29.87 -3.65
CA TYR A 347 2.25 30.70 -2.62
C TYR A 347 0.94 30.10 -2.07
N ASP A 348 0.34 29.19 -2.83
CA ASP A 348 -0.86 28.46 -2.44
C ASP A 348 -0.50 27.02 -2.01
N LEU A 349 0.77 26.72 -1.71
CA LEU A 349 1.15 25.42 -1.17
C LEU A 349 1.31 25.50 0.34
N PHE A 350 0.43 24.81 1.07
CA PHE A 350 0.39 24.91 2.53
C PHE A 350 0.73 23.59 3.21
N ALA A 351 1.49 23.71 4.29
CA ALA A 351 1.59 22.72 5.34
C ALA A 351 0.72 23.15 6.53
N PHE A 352 0.40 22.22 7.42
CA PHE A 352 -0.32 22.53 8.65
C PHE A 352 0.59 22.37 9.87
N GLU A 353 0.62 23.38 10.72
CA GLU A 353 1.34 23.37 11.98
C GLU A 353 0.38 23.03 13.11
N THR A 354 0.39 21.76 13.53
CA THR A 354 -0.53 21.20 14.53
C THR A 354 -0.48 22.00 15.83
N SER A 355 0.72 22.32 16.32
CA SER A 355 0.93 22.99 17.61
C SER A 355 0.20 24.33 17.73
N SER A 356 0.00 25.02 16.60
CA SER A 356 -0.64 26.34 16.52
C SER A 356 -1.98 26.33 15.77
N GLN A 357 -2.44 25.17 15.30
CA GLN A 357 -3.64 25.00 14.45
C GLN A 357 -3.69 26.00 13.30
N SER A 358 -2.57 26.18 12.59
CA SER A 358 -2.47 27.20 11.56
C SER A 358 -1.80 26.71 10.27
N TRP A 359 -2.24 27.28 9.16
CA TRP A 359 -1.60 27.11 7.86
C TRP A 359 -0.24 27.79 7.84
N LYS A 360 0.77 27.04 7.39
CA LYS A 360 2.17 27.44 7.28
C LYS A 360 2.73 26.99 5.93
N TYR A 361 4.00 27.26 5.73
CA TYR A 361 4.78 26.81 4.60
C TYR A 361 5.94 25.92 5.05
N ASP A 362 6.43 25.10 4.13
CA ASP A 362 7.53 24.17 4.35
C ASP A 362 8.66 24.45 3.35
N PHE A 363 8.96 25.73 3.11
CA PHE A 363 10.01 26.11 2.17
C PHE A 363 11.39 26.25 2.83
N GLY A 364 11.46 26.32 4.15
CA GLY A 364 12.69 26.56 4.89
C GLY A 364 13.38 27.85 4.46
N THR A 365 14.57 27.75 3.86
CA THR A 365 15.29 28.91 3.28
C THR A 365 15.02 29.12 1.79
N LEU A 366 14.21 28.26 1.16
CA LEU A 366 13.86 28.40 -0.24
C LEU A 366 12.97 29.63 -0.44
N ASN A 367 13.26 30.37 -1.50
CA ASN A 367 12.42 31.46 -1.97
C ASN A 367 11.70 30.98 -3.23
N PRO A 368 10.46 30.45 -3.11
CA PRO A 368 9.73 29.97 -4.27
C PRO A 368 9.53 31.12 -5.27
N THR A 369 9.83 30.85 -6.53
CA THR A 369 9.62 31.80 -7.64
C THR A 369 8.61 31.23 -8.60
N ASN A 370 7.33 31.50 -8.35
CA ASN A 370 6.30 31.34 -9.37
C ASN A 370 5.06 32.18 -9.10
N ASP A 371 5.27 33.50 -9.11
CA ASP A 371 4.24 34.37 -9.64
C ASP A 371 4.71 34.83 -11.02
N HIS A 372 3.77 35.15 -11.88
CA HIS A 372 3.89 35.80 -13.18
C HIS A 372 4.61 37.17 -13.11
N SER A 373 5.36 37.45 -12.05
CA SER A 373 6.30 38.53 -11.86
C SER A 373 7.60 37.93 -11.27
N ASN A 374 8.74 38.15 -11.95
CA ASN A 374 10.07 37.62 -11.58
C ASN A 374 10.66 38.18 -10.25
N SER A 375 9.83 38.45 -9.25
CA SER A 375 10.25 38.97 -7.94
C SER A 375 10.07 37.88 -6.87
N PRO A 376 11.16 37.30 -6.34
CA PRO A 376 11.08 36.34 -5.24
C PRO A 376 10.49 37.01 -4.00
N TYR A 377 9.46 36.40 -3.40
CA TYR A 377 8.98 36.76 -2.07
C TYR A 377 9.54 35.77 -1.05
N SER A 378 10.10 36.29 0.04
CA SER A 378 10.61 35.47 1.14
C SER A 378 9.60 35.47 2.27
N PHE A 379 9.16 34.29 2.69
CA PHE A 379 8.31 34.16 3.87
C PHE A 379 9.19 34.28 5.11
N GLY A 380 8.81 35.16 6.05
CA GLY A 380 9.47 35.21 7.35
C GLY A 380 9.27 33.92 8.15
N ASN A 381 10.18 33.62 9.07
CA ASN A 381 10.18 32.38 9.86
C ASN A 381 8.84 32.09 10.56
N ASN A 382 8.06 33.11 10.94
CA ASN A 382 6.77 32.92 11.60
C ASN A 382 5.68 32.31 10.70
N HIS A 383 5.91 32.26 9.38
CA HIS A 383 5.03 31.61 8.41
C HIS A 383 5.48 30.17 8.08
N MET A 384 6.62 29.72 8.58
CA MET A 384 7.13 28.37 8.34
C MET A 384 6.65 27.40 9.42
N VAL A 385 6.56 26.11 9.07
CA VAL A 385 6.54 25.02 10.05
C VAL A 385 7.90 24.92 10.75
N LEU A 386 7.93 24.35 11.95
CA LEU A 386 9.14 24.32 12.79
C LEU A 386 10.34 23.63 12.13
N ASP A 387 10.09 22.62 11.32
CA ASP A 387 11.06 21.76 10.63
C ASP A 387 11.22 22.11 9.14
N ALA A 388 10.77 23.30 8.72
CA ALA A 388 10.70 23.64 7.30
C ALA A 388 12.06 23.57 6.59
N ASP A 389 12.14 22.79 5.51
CA ASP A 389 13.39 22.57 4.77
C ASP A 389 13.23 22.52 3.24
N GLY A 390 12.00 22.61 2.72
CA GLY A 390 11.72 22.54 1.29
C GLY A 390 11.50 21.13 0.74
N ILE A 391 11.51 20.12 1.61
CA ILE A 391 11.32 18.72 1.32
C ILE A 391 10.01 18.26 1.94
N MET A 392 9.23 17.47 1.20
CA MET A 392 8.03 16.87 1.77
C MET A 392 8.39 15.83 2.83
N ASP A 393 7.84 15.98 4.02
CA ASP A 393 7.95 15.04 5.12
C ASP A 393 7.11 13.78 4.87
N ILE A 394 7.68 12.63 5.20
CA ILE A 394 6.96 11.36 5.13
C ILE A 394 5.82 11.37 6.15
N GLY A 395 4.60 11.07 5.69
CA GLY A 395 3.43 10.97 6.54
C GLY A 395 2.77 12.31 6.90
N ARG A 396 3.34 13.45 6.51
CA ARG A 396 2.65 14.76 6.57
C ARG A 396 1.73 14.91 5.36
N GLY A 397 0.59 15.57 5.56
CA GLY A 397 -0.24 16.04 4.45
C GLY A 397 0.09 17.47 4.03
N TYR A 398 0.01 17.75 2.73
CA TYR A 398 0.25 19.06 2.11
C TYR A 398 -0.95 19.48 1.28
N PHE A 399 -1.35 20.74 1.34
CA PHE A 399 -2.35 21.30 0.44
C PHE A 399 -1.67 21.96 -0.75
N ALA A 400 -2.05 21.56 -1.96
CA ALA A 400 -1.58 22.22 -3.18
C ALA A 400 -2.74 22.38 -4.18
N PRO A 401 -2.82 23.52 -4.89
CA PRO A 401 -3.88 23.77 -5.84
C PRO A 401 -3.80 22.79 -7.03
N GLY A 402 -4.96 22.53 -7.62
CA GLY A 402 -5.07 21.80 -8.88
C GLY A 402 -4.41 22.55 -10.04
N LYS A 403 -4.30 21.88 -11.19
CA LYS A 403 -3.73 22.50 -12.40
C LYS A 403 -4.18 21.79 -13.67
N VAL A 404 -4.27 22.53 -14.78
CA VAL A 404 -4.55 22.01 -16.13
C VAL A 404 -3.78 20.73 -16.46
N ASN A 405 -2.49 20.65 -16.09
CA ASN A 405 -1.77 19.38 -15.99
C ASN A 405 -1.72 18.94 -14.52
N PRO A 406 -2.61 18.02 -14.09
CA PRO A 406 -2.73 17.65 -12.69
C PRO A 406 -1.72 16.60 -12.25
N GLN A 407 -0.94 16.04 -13.19
CA GLN A 407 0.03 15.00 -12.89
C GLN A 407 1.24 15.57 -12.12
N ARG A 408 1.69 14.83 -11.12
CA ARG A 408 2.88 15.06 -10.31
C ARG A 408 3.79 13.85 -10.43
N LEU A 409 5.10 14.10 -10.42
CA LEU A 409 6.13 13.07 -10.44
C LEU A 409 6.83 13.07 -9.08
N PHE A 410 6.86 11.91 -8.43
CA PHE A 410 7.73 11.62 -7.31
C PHE A 410 8.84 10.70 -7.81
N GLU A 411 10.09 11.11 -7.62
CA GLU A 411 11.25 10.39 -8.13
C GLU A 411 12.35 10.30 -7.07
N ASN A 412 12.87 9.09 -6.85
CA ASN A 412 14.02 8.82 -6.00
C ASN A 412 14.59 7.42 -6.29
N ASN A 413 15.76 7.09 -5.74
CA ASN A 413 16.32 5.74 -5.74
C ASN A 413 15.83 4.86 -4.57
N VAL A 414 15.03 5.44 -3.68
CA VAL A 414 14.40 4.80 -2.53
C VAL A 414 12.89 5.00 -2.63
N ILE A 415 12.12 3.99 -2.21
CA ILE A 415 10.67 4.09 -2.11
C ILE A 415 10.21 3.63 -0.72
N ASN A 416 9.16 4.27 -0.18
CA ASN A 416 8.74 4.00 1.18
C ASN A 416 8.21 2.56 1.34
N ASN A 417 8.64 1.90 2.40
CA ASN A 417 8.28 0.52 2.73
C ASN A 417 8.49 0.27 4.23
N GLY A 418 7.76 -0.70 4.79
CA GLY A 418 7.81 -1.02 6.21
C GLY A 418 6.99 -0.05 7.05
N ASP A 419 7.13 -0.15 8.36
CA ASP A 419 6.28 0.61 9.28
C ASP A 419 6.77 2.05 9.46
N TYR A 420 5.84 3.01 9.45
CA TYR A 420 6.09 4.42 9.75
C TYR A 420 5.33 4.85 10.99
N SER A 421 5.94 5.70 11.82
CA SER A 421 5.31 6.29 13.00
C SER A 421 5.37 7.81 12.91
N ILE A 422 4.20 8.47 12.87
CA ILE A 422 4.07 9.92 12.69
C ILE A 422 3.54 10.51 13.99
N ASN A 423 4.20 11.56 14.49
CA ASN A 423 3.76 12.26 15.69
C ASN A 423 2.46 13.03 15.43
N ILE A 424 1.58 13.04 16.43
CA ILE A 424 0.36 13.84 16.45
C ILE A 424 0.24 14.59 17.79
N GLU A 425 -0.42 15.73 17.76
CA GLU A 425 -0.56 16.59 18.93
C GLU A 425 -2.01 17.03 19.15
N THR A 426 -2.39 17.13 20.43
CA THR A 426 -3.56 17.86 20.92
C THR A 426 -3.13 19.27 21.31
N THR A 427 -4.02 20.26 21.19
CA THR A 427 -3.76 21.62 21.63
C THR A 427 -4.51 21.98 22.91
N ASN A 428 -3.91 22.84 23.72
CA ASN A 428 -4.52 23.34 24.96
C ASN A 428 -5.54 24.47 24.72
N ASN A 429 -6.02 24.65 23.48
CA ASN A 429 -6.93 25.74 23.15
C ASN A 429 -8.35 25.43 23.65
N SER A 430 -8.75 26.07 24.74
CA SER A 430 -10.07 25.88 25.37
C SER A 430 -11.27 26.41 24.57
N THR A 431 -11.04 26.94 23.37
CA THR A 431 -12.08 27.34 22.43
C THR A 431 -11.93 26.48 21.19
N PRO A 432 -12.92 25.64 20.84
CA PRO A 432 -13.01 25.10 19.50
C PRO A 432 -12.85 26.27 18.53
N GLY A 433 -11.97 26.15 17.54
CA GLY A 433 -11.92 27.16 16.48
C GLY A 433 -13.28 27.26 15.80
N SER A 434 -13.46 28.17 14.84
CA SER A 434 -14.66 28.23 13.99
C SER A 434 -14.88 26.98 13.12
N TRP A 435 -14.24 25.84 13.44
CA TRP A 435 -14.18 24.60 12.67
C TRP A 435 -14.62 23.36 13.49
N GLY A 436 -15.36 23.55 14.59
CA GLY A 436 -15.91 22.44 15.39
C GLY A 436 -14.92 21.67 16.29
N GLY A 437 -13.64 22.08 16.37
CA GLY A 437 -12.60 21.45 17.20
C GLY A 437 -11.25 22.20 17.17
N ASN A 438 -10.23 21.71 17.89
CA ASN A 438 -8.89 22.33 17.98
C ASN A 438 -7.71 21.33 17.99
N ASP A 439 -7.92 20.04 17.73
CA ASP A 439 -6.89 18.99 17.82
C ASP A 439 -6.58 18.32 16.46
N TRP A 440 -6.74 19.08 15.39
CA TRP A 440 -6.58 18.59 14.02
C TRP A 440 -5.12 18.35 13.66
N ASN A 441 -4.85 17.22 13.01
CA ASN A 441 -3.53 16.85 12.48
C ASN A 441 -3.67 16.49 11.00
N LEU A 442 -2.86 17.13 10.14
CA LEU A 442 -2.84 16.85 8.70
C LEU A 442 -1.74 15.83 8.39
N VAL A 443 -2.17 14.59 8.16
CA VAL A 443 -1.29 13.45 7.90
C VAL A 443 -1.48 12.94 6.47
N GLY A 444 -0.74 11.92 6.06
CA GLY A 444 -0.89 11.37 4.71
C GLY A 444 -0.36 9.97 4.55
N ASN A 445 -0.89 9.27 3.55
CA ASN A 445 -0.45 7.92 3.21
C ASN A 445 1.01 7.94 2.72
N PRO A 446 1.95 7.32 3.46
CA PRO A 446 3.37 7.37 3.12
C PRO A 446 3.76 6.37 2.02
N TYR A 447 2.85 5.52 1.54
CA TYR A 447 3.20 4.43 0.63
C TYR A 447 2.90 4.75 -0.85
N PRO A 448 3.62 4.10 -1.79
CA PRO A 448 3.31 4.15 -3.22
C PRO A 448 2.11 3.25 -3.61
N SER A 449 1.23 2.95 -2.65
CA SER A 449 0.03 2.16 -2.83
C SER A 449 -1.09 2.67 -1.92
N PRO A 450 -2.36 2.35 -2.23
CA PRO A 450 -3.43 2.57 -1.30
C PRO A 450 -3.21 1.88 0.06
N ILE A 451 -3.87 2.40 1.10
CA ILE A 451 -4.01 1.74 2.41
C ILE A 451 -5.48 1.59 2.78
N ASN A 452 -5.81 0.55 3.53
CA ASN A 452 -7.14 0.31 4.06
C ASN A 452 -7.43 1.22 5.27
N ILE A 453 -8.53 1.96 5.21
CA ILE A 453 -8.93 2.93 6.26
C ILE A 453 -9.37 2.20 7.53
N GLN A 454 -10.07 1.08 7.42
CA GLN A 454 -10.48 0.27 8.56
C GLN A 454 -9.26 -0.29 9.31
N ASP A 455 -8.25 -0.81 8.61
CA ASP A 455 -7.02 -1.30 9.23
C ASP A 455 -6.23 -0.15 9.88
N PHE A 456 -6.12 0.99 9.18
CA PHE A 456 -5.47 2.19 9.72
C PHE A 456 -6.16 2.68 11.00
N LEU A 457 -7.49 2.84 10.98
CA LEU A 457 -8.23 3.31 12.14
C LEU A 457 -8.17 2.28 13.27
N SER A 458 -8.38 0.99 13.00
CA SER A 458 -8.33 -0.08 14.01
C SER A 458 -7.03 -0.10 14.82
N GLN A 459 -5.90 0.27 14.20
CA GLN A 459 -4.61 0.40 14.88
C GLN A 459 -4.43 1.74 15.61
N ASN A 460 -5.06 2.82 15.13
CA ASN A 460 -4.75 4.18 15.57
C ASN A 460 -5.85 4.86 16.42
N TYR A 461 -7.07 4.34 16.48
CA TYR A 461 -8.15 4.98 17.24
C TYR A 461 -8.04 4.74 18.76
N ASN A 462 -8.45 5.73 19.55
CA ASN A 462 -8.52 5.66 21.01
C ASN A 462 -9.74 4.83 21.43
N GLY A 463 -9.47 3.57 21.81
CA GLY A 463 -10.43 2.46 21.98
C GLY A 463 -9.95 1.17 21.28
N GLY A 464 -8.87 1.27 20.48
CA GLY A 464 -8.07 0.17 19.91
C GLY A 464 -6.57 0.23 20.24
N ALA A 465 -6.18 1.03 21.25
CA ALA A 465 -4.82 1.36 21.72
C ALA A 465 -4.09 2.54 21.04
N GLY A 466 -4.75 3.31 20.18
CA GLY A 466 -4.15 4.48 19.52
C GLY A 466 -4.54 5.85 20.11
N ASN A 467 -4.26 6.92 19.36
CA ASN A 467 -4.26 8.30 19.84
C ASN A 467 -5.25 9.24 19.12
N ILE A 468 -5.99 8.77 18.10
CA ILE A 468 -6.95 9.58 17.33
C ILE A 468 -8.41 9.19 17.58
N ALA A 469 -9.35 10.05 17.23
CA ALA A 469 -10.75 9.68 17.11
C ALA A 469 -10.93 8.63 16.00
N ASN A 470 -12.03 7.87 16.04
CA ASN A 470 -12.33 6.87 15.02
C ASN A 470 -12.86 7.49 13.70
N ALA A 471 -12.12 8.45 13.14
CA ALA A 471 -12.50 9.10 11.89
C ALA A 471 -11.28 9.69 11.15
N VAL A 472 -11.35 9.63 9.81
CA VAL A 472 -10.47 10.34 8.88
C VAL A 472 -11.29 11.28 8.00
N TYR A 473 -10.73 12.44 7.64
CA TYR A 473 -11.46 13.47 6.89
C TYR A 473 -10.72 13.89 5.60
N PHE A 474 -11.38 13.68 4.47
CA PHE A 474 -10.91 14.01 3.13
C PHE A 474 -11.57 15.30 2.64
N TRP A 475 -10.85 16.12 1.88
CA TRP A 475 -11.43 17.34 1.31
C TRP A 475 -11.99 17.03 -0.06
N ASP A 476 -13.28 17.30 -0.26
CA ASP A 476 -13.97 17.22 -1.53
C ASP A 476 -14.07 18.62 -2.13
N GLY A 477 -12.98 19.02 -2.76
CA GLY A 477 -12.78 20.39 -3.18
C GLY A 477 -13.75 20.93 -4.25
N PRO A 478 -14.22 20.15 -5.24
CA PRO A 478 -15.28 20.60 -6.14
C PRO A 478 -16.57 21.02 -5.44
N ASN A 479 -16.92 20.34 -4.34
CA ASN A 479 -18.13 20.61 -3.56
C ASN A 479 -17.84 21.48 -2.31
N ALA A 480 -16.58 21.86 -2.10
CA ALA A 480 -16.11 22.64 -0.96
C ALA A 480 -16.54 22.07 0.41
N GLN A 481 -16.50 20.75 0.56
CA GLN A 481 -16.95 20.04 1.75
C GLN A 481 -15.95 18.98 2.21
N TYR A 482 -16.11 18.47 3.44
CA TYR A 482 -15.35 17.32 3.93
C TYR A 482 -16.12 16.00 3.77
N ILE A 483 -15.39 14.96 3.35
CA ILE A 483 -15.84 13.58 3.34
C ILE A 483 -15.22 12.83 4.50
N THR A 484 -16.05 12.32 5.39
CA THR A 484 -15.61 11.63 6.62
C THR A 484 -15.74 10.12 6.45
N LYS A 485 -14.80 9.37 7.02
CA LYS A 485 -14.82 7.89 7.06
C LYS A 485 -14.39 7.40 8.44
N ASN A 486 -14.99 6.32 8.93
CA ASN A 486 -14.61 5.65 10.19
C ASN A 486 -14.15 4.20 9.94
N ASN A 487 -13.81 3.46 11.00
CA ASN A 487 -13.33 2.07 10.87
C ASN A 487 -14.38 1.07 10.38
N THR A 488 -15.64 1.47 10.26
CA THR A 488 -16.70 0.64 9.68
C THR A 488 -16.83 0.85 8.17
N ASP A 489 -16.17 1.88 7.62
CA ASP A 489 -16.11 2.09 6.18
C ASP A 489 -14.91 1.33 5.60
N ASN A 490 -15.15 0.14 5.03
CA ASN A 490 -14.11 -0.69 4.41
C ASN A 490 -13.66 -0.11 3.05
N GLU A 491 -12.95 1.01 3.11
CA GLU A 491 -12.50 1.81 1.98
C GLU A 491 -10.98 1.96 1.92
N LEU A 492 -10.49 2.33 0.74
CA LEU A 492 -9.07 2.54 0.48
C LEU A 492 -8.74 4.02 0.37
N MET A 493 -7.69 4.41 1.06
CA MET A 493 -7.04 5.70 0.91
C MET A 493 -5.91 5.58 -0.10
N SER A 494 -6.05 6.25 -1.24
CA SER A 494 -5.09 6.28 -2.36
C SER A 494 -3.64 6.53 -1.91
N SER A 495 -2.67 6.08 -2.72
CA SER A 495 -1.28 6.52 -2.58
C SER A 495 -1.21 8.05 -2.62
N VAL A 496 -0.25 8.61 -1.88
CA VAL A 496 0.02 10.06 -1.74
C VAL A 496 -1.15 10.91 -1.24
N GLN A 497 -2.24 10.33 -0.73
CA GLN A 497 -3.38 11.09 -0.20
C GLN A 497 -3.06 11.67 1.18
N GLY A 498 -3.19 13.00 1.33
CA GLY A 498 -3.25 13.65 2.63
C GLY A 498 -4.66 13.62 3.23
N PHE A 499 -4.81 13.56 4.55
CA PHE A 499 -6.10 13.49 5.24
C PHE A 499 -5.99 14.05 6.67
N TRP A 500 -7.11 14.46 7.23
CA TRP A 500 -7.14 14.93 8.63
C TRP A 500 -7.48 13.79 9.57
N VAL A 501 -6.92 13.88 10.77
CA VAL A 501 -7.35 13.13 11.96
C VAL A 501 -7.54 14.10 13.12
N ASP A 502 -8.46 13.78 14.03
CA ASP A 502 -8.65 14.50 15.31
C ASP A 502 -7.87 13.75 16.39
N ALA A 503 -6.88 14.39 17.01
CA ALA A 503 -6.10 13.77 18.08
C ALA A 503 -6.90 13.80 19.39
N VAL A 504 -6.96 12.67 20.09
CA VAL A 504 -7.54 12.58 21.44
C VAL A 504 -6.44 12.68 22.50
N ASN A 505 -5.22 12.23 22.16
CA ASN A 505 -4.03 12.39 22.99
C ASN A 505 -2.83 12.81 22.12
N ASN A 506 -1.87 13.51 22.72
CA ASN A 506 -0.52 13.59 22.16
C ASN A 506 0.07 12.18 22.01
N GLY A 507 0.69 11.88 20.89
CA GLY A 507 1.26 10.56 20.66
C GLY A 507 1.72 10.35 19.22
N THR A 508 1.57 9.12 18.76
CA THR A 508 1.91 8.74 17.37
C THR A 508 0.77 7.98 16.73
N ILE A 509 0.65 8.12 15.41
CA ILE A 509 -0.07 7.19 14.55
C ILE A 509 0.93 6.30 13.82
N SER A 510 0.55 5.07 13.53
CA SER A 510 1.36 4.08 12.84
C SER A 510 0.75 3.71 11.50
N PHE A 511 1.61 3.59 10.49
CA PHE A 511 1.32 2.98 9.20
C PHE A 511 2.13 1.69 9.12
N SER A 512 1.53 0.61 8.62
CA SER A 512 2.22 -0.67 8.46
C SER A 512 1.97 -1.26 7.08
N ASN A 513 2.84 -2.18 6.66
CA ASN A 513 2.67 -2.87 5.39
C ASN A 513 1.39 -3.72 5.32
N SER A 514 0.87 -4.19 6.46
CA SER A 514 -0.40 -4.93 6.50
C SER A 514 -1.60 -4.07 6.12
N MET A 515 -1.51 -2.74 6.20
CA MET A 515 -2.58 -1.84 5.77
C MET A 515 -2.61 -1.66 4.25
N ARG A 516 -1.56 -2.03 3.51
CA ARG A 516 -1.41 -1.69 2.10
C ARG A 516 -2.29 -2.57 1.22
N ASP A 517 -2.93 -1.94 0.24
CA ASP A 517 -3.75 -2.58 -0.78
C ASP A 517 -3.29 -2.14 -2.18
N HIS A 518 -3.80 -2.80 -3.20
CA HIS A 518 -3.60 -2.51 -4.61
C HIS A 518 -4.87 -2.02 -5.33
N ALA A 519 -6.06 -2.17 -4.74
CA ALA A 519 -7.31 -1.87 -5.41
C ALA A 519 -7.55 -0.35 -5.51
N SER A 520 -8.11 0.10 -6.63
CA SER A 520 -8.59 1.48 -6.87
C SER A 520 -7.63 2.62 -6.43
N ASN A 521 -6.44 2.72 -7.04
CA ASN A 521 -5.50 3.81 -6.78
C ASN A 521 -5.65 5.03 -7.73
N ILE A 522 -6.87 5.31 -8.21
CA ILE A 522 -7.07 6.23 -9.35
C ILE A 522 -7.46 7.66 -8.97
N THR A 523 -8.01 7.91 -7.78
CA THR A 523 -8.48 9.25 -7.43
C THR A 523 -8.17 9.58 -5.98
N LEU A 524 -7.71 10.81 -5.76
CA LEU A 524 -7.68 11.43 -4.44
C LEU A 524 -9.14 11.72 -4.03
N ARG A 525 -9.91 10.68 -3.67
CA ARG A 525 -11.36 10.79 -3.42
C ARG A 525 -11.90 9.77 -2.43
N SER A 526 -13.11 10.11 -2.01
CA SER A 526 -14.14 9.42 -1.25
C SER A 526 -14.74 8.16 -1.87
N GLY A 527 -15.04 7.17 -1.01
CA GLY A 527 -16.43 6.77 -0.76
C GLY A 527 -16.97 5.55 -1.51
N GLY A 528 -16.92 4.36 -0.91
CA GLY A 528 -17.67 3.15 -1.27
C GLY A 528 -18.29 2.48 -0.04
N ASN A 529 -19.61 2.28 -0.04
CA ASN A 529 -20.40 1.87 1.12
C ASN A 529 -20.30 0.37 1.41
N ASN A 530 -19.54 -0.01 2.44
CA ASN A 530 -19.73 -1.28 3.16
C ASN A 530 -19.92 -0.94 4.63
N PHE A 531 -21.13 -0.55 5.01
CA PHE A 531 -21.48 -0.33 6.41
C PHE A 531 -22.36 -1.49 6.90
N ASP A 532 -22.02 -2.03 8.07
CA ASP A 532 -22.69 -3.19 8.68
C ASP A 532 -23.92 -2.80 9.56
N PRO A 533 -23.91 -1.69 10.34
CA PRO A 533 -25.08 -1.25 11.11
C PRO A 533 -26.21 -0.63 10.27
N ALA A 534 -27.39 -0.49 10.88
CA ALA A 534 -28.49 0.28 10.30
C ALA A 534 -28.15 1.77 10.33
N GLY A 535 -28.12 2.45 9.18
CA GLY A 535 -27.68 3.85 9.08
C GLY A 535 -28.60 4.70 8.22
N ALA A 536 -28.89 5.92 8.70
CA ALA A 536 -29.55 6.97 7.94
C ALA A 536 -28.54 8.06 7.57
N TYR A 537 -28.36 8.27 6.28
CA TYR A 537 -27.57 9.35 5.71
C TYR A 537 -28.51 10.46 5.31
N LEU A 538 -28.37 11.60 5.99
CA LEU A 538 -29.19 12.77 5.71
C LEU A 538 -28.37 13.78 4.94
N GLN A 539 -29.00 14.35 3.92
CA GLN A 539 -28.44 15.43 3.13
C GLN A 539 -29.25 16.69 3.34
N ILE A 540 -28.57 17.83 3.34
CA ILE A 540 -29.20 19.14 3.20
C ILE A 540 -28.61 19.86 1.99
N GLU A 541 -29.45 20.57 1.26
CA GLU A 541 -29.08 21.36 0.09
C GLU A 541 -29.61 22.80 0.19
N GLN A 542 -28.82 23.76 -0.30
CA GLN A 542 -29.24 25.15 -0.50
C GLN A 542 -28.62 25.69 -1.80
N GLY A 543 -29.42 25.71 -2.88
CA GLY A 543 -28.92 26.08 -4.20
C GLY A 543 -27.91 25.07 -4.74
N SER A 544 -26.64 25.47 -4.89
CA SER A 544 -25.55 24.57 -5.30
C SER A 544 -24.72 24.04 -4.13
N LEU A 545 -25.06 24.42 -2.89
CA LEU A 545 -24.38 23.96 -1.69
C LEU A 545 -25.09 22.72 -1.15
N SER A 546 -24.31 21.77 -0.67
CA SER A 546 -24.79 20.55 -0.02
C SER A 546 -23.92 20.19 1.15
N ASP A 547 -24.50 19.54 2.15
CA ASP A 547 -23.75 18.93 3.25
C ASP A 547 -24.51 17.72 3.79
N TYR A 548 -23.85 16.87 4.56
CA TYR A 548 -24.45 15.63 5.05
C TYR A 548 -24.07 15.33 6.50
N ILE A 549 -24.93 14.53 7.13
CA ILE A 549 -24.69 13.90 8.43
C ILE A 549 -25.13 12.45 8.37
N ARG A 550 -24.66 11.67 9.34
CA ARG A 550 -25.02 10.27 9.49
C ARG A 550 -25.51 10.01 10.90
N VAL A 551 -26.66 9.37 11.01
CA VAL A 551 -27.14 8.78 12.26
C VAL A 551 -27.24 7.28 12.08
N TYR A 552 -26.68 6.49 12.99
CA TYR A 552 -26.74 5.03 12.87
C TYR A 552 -27.00 4.33 14.19
N PHE A 553 -27.50 3.10 14.07
CA PHE A 553 -28.06 2.31 15.15
C PHE A 553 -27.24 1.03 15.32
N ASP A 554 -26.69 0.84 16.53
CA ASP A 554 -25.90 -0.34 16.87
C ASP A 554 -26.27 -0.78 18.31
N PRO A 555 -26.46 -2.09 18.58
CA PRO A 555 -26.73 -2.57 19.93
C PRO A 555 -25.57 -2.35 20.92
N MET A 556 -24.36 -2.06 20.44
CA MET A 556 -23.16 -1.76 21.23
C MET A 556 -22.87 -0.25 21.35
N ALA A 557 -23.62 0.63 20.68
CA ALA A 557 -23.45 2.07 20.81
C ALA A 557 -23.98 2.62 22.14
N GLU A 558 -23.61 3.86 22.47
CA GLU A 558 -24.19 4.63 23.56
C GLU A 558 -25.22 5.68 23.04
N ASN A 559 -26.14 6.12 23.90
CA ASN A 559 -27.05 7.23 23.53
C ASN A 559 -26.44 8.61 23.80
N GLY A 560 -25.40 8.67 24.65
CA GLY A 560 -24.54 9.83 24.82
C GLY A 560 -23.34 9.76 23.89
N MET A 561 -22.34 10.61 24.09
CA MET A 561 -21.10 10.58 23.31
C MET A 561 -20.42 9.21 23.36
N ASP A 562 -20.27 8.59 22.20
CA ASP A 562 -19.62 7.31 22.00
C ASP A 562 -18.33 7.48 21.18
N ASN A 563 -17.17 7.36 21.84
CA ASN A 563 -15.88 7.57 21.19
C ASN A 563 -15.53 6.51 20.13
N LEU A 564 -16.18 5.34 20.15
CA LEU A 564 -15.96 4.31 19.14
C LEU A 564 -16.72 4.64 17.86
N TYR A 565 -17.86 5.31 17.95
CA TYR A 565 -18.78 5.43 16.84
C TYR A 565 -18.98 6.89 16.37
N ASP A 566 -18.96 7.85 17.28
CA ASP A 566 -19.25 9.24 16.97
C ASP A 566 -18.05 9.97 16.37
N ALA A 567 -18.31 10.92 15.47
CA ALA A 567 -17.30 11.76 14.85
C ALA A 567 -17.73 13.22 14.81
N LYS A 568 -16.83 14.11 15.25
CA LYS A 568 -17.05 15.56 15.24
C LYS A 568 -17.15 16.09 13.82
N LYS A 569 -17.93 17.15 13.64
CA LYS A 569 -18.04 17.89 12.39
C LYS A 569 -16.79 18.75 12.21
N LEU A 570 -16.03 18.48 11.16
CA LEU A 570 -15.09 19.46 10.61
C LEU A 570 -15.87 20.41 9.71
N GLU A 571 -15.97 21.68 10.10
CA GLU A 571 -16.82 22.64 9.38
C GLU A 571 -16.29 22.95 7.97
N ASN A 572 -17.22 23.08 7.03
CA ASN A 572 -16.99 23.45 5.66
C ASN A 572 -16.56 24.92 5.58
N SER A 573 -15.58 25.21 4.74
CA SER A 573 -15.03 26.56 4.57
C SER A 573 -15.99 27.54 3.87
N ASN A 574 -17.03 27.03 3.21
CA ASN A 574 -18.09 27.82 2.58
C ASN A 574 -19.12 28.37 3.59
N GLY A 575 -19.05 27.99 4.87
CA GLY A 575 -19.97 28.41 5.92
C GLY A 575 -21.35 27.74 5.89
N PHE A 576 -21.56 26.77 4.99
CA PHE A 576 -22.76 25.94 4.95
C PHE A 576 -22.49 24.60 5.64
N ASN A 577 -23.01 24.44 6.84
CA ASN A 577 -22.70 23.33 7.73
C ASN A 577 -23.97 22.66 8.25
N PHE A 578 -24.02 21.33 8.13
CA PHE A 578 -25.05 20.47 8.68
C PHE A 578 -24.43 19.49 9.67
N TYR A 579 -25.03 19.40 10.84
CA TYR A 579 -24.51 18.59 11.94
C TYR A 579 -25.65 18.13 12.86
N SER A 580 -25.42 17.02 13.56
CA SER A 580 -26.17 16.69 14.75
C SER A 580 -25.51 17.31 15.98
N ILE A 581 -26.26 17.55 17.05
CA ILE A 581 -25.78 18.19 18.27
C ILE A 581 -25.86 17.21 19.43
N LEU A 582 -24.71 16.86 19.97
CA LEU A 582 -24.55 15.94 21.10
C LEU A 582 -23.59 16.56 22.11
N ASP A 583 -24.03 16.71 23.37
CA ASP A 583 -23.24 17.30 24.47
C ASP A 583 -22.55 18.63 24.12
N ASP A 584 -23.28 19.53 23.45
CA ASP A 584 -22.80 20.84 22.97
C ASP A 584 -21.63 20.75 21.96
N GLN A 585 -21.46 19.59 21.31
CA GLN A 585 -20.54 19.36 20.19
C GLN A 585 -21.33 19.16 18.89
N TYR A 586 -20.72 19.54 17.77
CA TYR A 586 -21.27 19.32 16.44
C TYR A 586 -20.72 18.01 15.87
N MET A 587 -21.61 17.13 15.45
CA MET A 587 -21.28 15.77 15.02
C MET A 587 -21.64 15.59 13.55
N VAL A 588 -20.70 15.06 12.77
CA VAL A 588 -20.98 14.58 11.40
C VAL A 588 -21.55 13.18 11.47
N PHE A 589 -21.03 12.35 12.39
CA PHE A 589 -21.53 11.00 12.67
C PHE A 589 -21.99 10.95 14.11
N GLN A 590 -23.22 10.49 14.32
CA GLN A 590 -23.76 10.21 15.64
C GLN A 590 -24.36 8.80 15.65
N SER A 591 -23.95 8.02 16.63
CA SER A 591 -24.48 6.71 16.93
C SER A 591 -25.51 6.77 18.04
N VAL A 592 -26.40 5.80 18.04
CA VAL A 592 -27.36 5.56 19.11
C VAL A 592 -27.62 4.06 19.24
N LEU A 593 -28.09 3.62 20.41
CA LEU A 593 -28.59 2.25 20.57
C LEU A 593 -29.69 1.93 19.53
N ASN A 594 -29.95 0.65 19.29
CA ASN A 594 -31.16 0.25 18.56
C ASN A 594 -32.43 0.77 19.25
N LEU A 595 -33.49 0.99 18.46
CA LEU A 595 -34.84 1.25 18.95
C LEU A 595 -35.56 -0.06 19.26
N GLU A 596 -36.17 -0.12 20.44
CA GLU A 596 -37.20 -1.10 20.81
C GLU A 596 -38.56 -0.74 20.20
N GLU A 597 -39.51 -1.68 20.14
CA GLU A 597 -40.86 -1.40 19.63
C GLU A 597 -41.52 -0.24 20.39
N GLU A 598 -42.17 0.66 19.63
CA GLU A 598 -42.81 1.89 20.15
C GLU A 598 -41.81 2.87 20.81
N GLU A 599 -40.50 2.67 20.66
CA GLU A 599 -39.47 3.61 21.11
C GLU A 599 -39.29 4.76 20.10
N GLN A 600 -38.93 5.92 20.63
CA GLN A 600 -38.56 7.10 19.84
C GLN A 600 -37.25 7.69 20.36
N LYS A 601 -36.34 8.01 19.46
CA LYS A 601 -35.12 8.80 19.73
C LYS A 601 -35.16 10.13 19.02
N ILE A 602 -34.77 11.18 19.73
CA ILE A 602 -34.74 12.55 19.22
C ILE A 602 -33.28 12.99 19.10
N ILE A 603 -32.87 13.38 17.90
CA ILE A 603 -31.53 13.87 17.61
C ILE A 603 -31.64 15.33 17.21
N PRO A 604 -31.16 16.27 18.05
CA PRO A 604 -31.09 17.67 17.65
C PRO A 604 -30.13 17.83 16.46
N ILE A 605 -30.53 18.63 15.48
CA ILE A 605 -29.71 18.92 14.30
C ILE A 605 -29.60 20.42 14.09
N GLY A 606 -28.42 20.87 13.70
CA GLY A 606 -28.10 22.27 13.45
C GLY A 606 -27.75 22.51 11.99
N LEU A 607 -27.96 23.76 11.57
CA LEU A 607 -27.59 24.28 10.27
C LEU A 607 -26.91 25.64 10.45
N SER A 608 -25.73 25.84 9.87
CA SER A 608 -25.17 27.16 9.64
C SER A 608 -25.25 27.49 8.15
N THR A 609 -25.68 28.70 7.80
CA THR A 609 -25.74 29.16 6.42
C THR A 609 -25.54 30.67 6.28
N GLY A 610 -24.92 31.08 5.18
CA GLY A 610 -24.76 32.47 4.77
C GLY A 610 -25.97 33.10 4.06
N SER A 611 -27.07 32.38 3.84
CA SER A 611 -28.26 32.93 3.16
C SER A 611 -29.59 32.47 3.77
N ASP A 612 -30.64 33.27 3.58
CA ASP A 612 -32.01 33.03 4.04
C ASP A 612 -32.87 32.24 3.04
N ASN A 613 -32.25 31.64 2.01
CA ASN A 613 -32.93 30.91 0.96
C ASN A 613 -33.54 29.57 1.43
N GLU A 614 -34.36 28.97 0.57
CA GLU A 614 -34.91 27.63 0.77
C GLU A 614 -33.81 26.59 0.96
N ILE A 615 -33.96 25.75 1.98
CA ILE A 615 -33.18 24.54 2.18
C ILE A 615 -34.02 23.33 1.80
N THR A 616 -33.38 22.27 1.32
CA THR A 616 -34.02 20.98 1.11
C THR A 616 -33.32 19.92 1.96
N VAL A 617 -34.08 19.23 2.82
CA VAL A 617 -33.58 18.12 3.64
C VAL A 617 -34.13 16.81 3.08
N SER A 618 -33.26 15.82 2.88
CA SER A 618 -33.60 14.52 2.32
C SER A 618 -32.83 13.39 3.02
N ILE A 619 -33.29 12.15 2.79
CA ILE A 619 -32.47 10.96 3.00
C ILE A 619 -31.69 10.71 1.71
N ASP A 620 -30.37 10.73 1.79
CA ASP A 620 -29.50 10.31 0.67
C ASP A 620 -29.55 8.78 0.54
N SER A 621 -29.39 8.08 1.66
CA SER A 621 -29.43 6.63 1.71
C SER A 621 -29.78 6.07 3.09
N LEU A 622 -30.50 4.94 3.07
CA LEU A 622 -30.71 4.07 4.23
C LEU A 622 -29.94 2.77 4.02
N LEU A 623 -28.97 2.48 4.90
CA LEU A 623 -28.18 1.24 4.87
C LEU A 623 -28.69 0.29 5.95
N ASN A 624 -28.87 -1.00 5.61
CA ASN A 624 -29.35 -2.06 6.51
C ASN A 624 -30.55 -1.66 7.39
N TRP A 625 -31.45 -0.87 6.83
CA TRP A 625 -32.50 -0.18 7.58
C TRP A 625 -33.66 -1.10 7.93
N PRO A 626 -34.05 -1.24 9.22
CA PRO A 626 -35.20 -2.05 9.60
C PRO A 626 -36.52 -1.50 9.02
N ASP A 627 -37.36 -2.38 8.48
CA ASP A 627 -38.64 -2.02 7.86
C ASP A 627 -39.58 -1.25 8.81
N ASN A 628 -39.45 -1.50 10.12
CA ASN A 628 -40.26 -0.85 11.14
C ASN A 628 -39.72 0.52 11.59
N TYR A 629 -38.52 0.93 11.16
CA TYR A 629 -37.94 2.22 11.56
C TYR A 629 -38.42 3.34 10.64
N LYS A 630 -38.85 4.45 11.24
CA LYS A 630 -39.33 5.65 10.57
C LYS A 630 -38.52 6.86 10.98
N VAL A 631 -38.21 7.73 10.02
CA VAL A 631 -37.47 8.97 10.25
C VAL A 631 -38.41 10.16 10.03
N TYR A 632 -38.40 11.12 10.94
CA TYR A 632 -39.15 12.36 10.79
C TYR A 632 -38.28 13.58 11.05
N LEU A 633 -38.42 14.60 10.23
CA LEU A 633 -37.90 15.94 10.49
C LEU A 633 -38.97 16.78 11.17
N HIS A 634 -38.63 17.44 12.27
CA HIS A 634 -39.50 18.42 12.93
C HIS A 634 -38.90 19.81 12.79
N ASP A 635 -39.70 20.75 12.29
CA ASP A 635 -39.41 22.19 12.34
C ASP A 635 -40.11 22.76 13.58
N LEU A 636 -39.33 23.02 14.63
CA LEU A 636 -39.84 23.48 15.92
C LEU A 636 -40.33 24.93 15.86
N LYS A 637 -39.97 25.70 14.83
CA LYS A 637 -40.49 27.05 14.63
C LYS A 637 -41.93 27.03 14.11
N THR A 638 -42.18 26.20 13.10
CA THR A 638 -43.51 26.09 12.46
C THR A 638 -44.39 25.01 13.10
N ILE A 639 -43.79 24.20 13.99
CA ILE A 639 -44.42 23.05 14.65
C ILE A 639 -44.91 22.05 13.59
N GLN A 640 -44.16 21.89 12.50
CA GLN A 640 -44.46 20.94 11.43
C GLN A 640 -43.57 19.70 11.54
N ARG A 641 -44.14 18.55 11.18
CA ARG A 641 -43.47 17.25 11.15
C ARG A 641 -43.57 16.69 9.74
N PHE A 642 -42.46 16.16 9.24
CA PHE A 642 -42.37 15.59 7.91
C PHE A 642 -41.74 14.20 8.01
N GLU A 643 -42.34 13.18 7.40
CA GLU A 643 -41.70 11.87 7.25
C GLU A 643 -40.64 11.95 6.16
N LEU A 644 -39.44 11.47 6.48
CA LEU A 644 -38.32 11.35 5.56
C LEU A 644 -38.12 9.87 5.19
N ASN A 645 -37.90 9.62 3.90
CA ASN A 645 -37.54 8.31 3.34
C ASN A 645 -36.79 8.53 2.01
N ASP A 646 -36.29 7.45 1.39
CA ASP A 646 -35.49 7.48 0.15
C ASP A 646 -36.19 8.12 -1.07
N SER A 647 -37.49 8.41 -0.98
CA SER A 647 -38.29 9.01 -2.06
C SER A 647 -38.82 10.41 -1.78
N ASN A 648 -38.60 10.94 -0.58
CA ASN A 648 -39.17 12.22 -0.14
C ASN A 648 -38.09 13.20 0.32
N ALA A 649 -38.20 14.45 -0.14
CA ALA A 649 -37.42 15.58 0.33
C ALA A 649 -38.34 16.67 0.87
N VAL A 650 -37.86 17.44 1.84
CA VAL A 650 -38.61 18.50 2.52
C VAL A 650 -37.94 19.83 2.28
N THR A 651 -38.64 20.74 1.60
CA THR A 651 -38.15 22.10 1.35
C THR A 651 -38.72 23.06 2.40
N LEU A 652 -37.85 23.84 3.04
CA LEU A 652 -38.19 24.78 4.11
C LEU A 652 -37.57 26.14 3.84
N GLN A 653 -38.31 27.21 4.12
CA GLN A 653 -37.80 28.57 4.06
C GLN A 653 -37.06 28.93 5.36
N LEU A 654 -35.91 29.59 5.22
CA LEU A 654 -35.18 30.21 6.32
C LEU A 654 -35.56 31.70 6.44
N ASP A 655 -35.42 32.25 7.64
CA ASP A 655 -35.82 33.64 7.91
C ASP A 655 -34.66 34.64 7.76
N SER A 656 -33.43 34.16 7.90
CA SER A 656 -32.21 34.97 7.88
C SER A 656 -30.99 34.07 7.63
N ALA A 657 -29.90 34.64 7.15
CA ALA A 657 -28.59 33.98 7.29
C ALA A 657 -28.23 33.82 8.78
N GLY A 658 -27.54 32.74 9.13
CA GLY A 658 -27.11 32.47 10.50
C GLY A 658 -27.10 30.99 10.86
N THR A 659 -27.09 30.72 12.16
CA THR A 659 -27.05 29.38 12.74
C THR A 659 -28.41 29.02 13.35
N TYR A 660 -28.86 27.78 13.14
CA TYR A 660 -30.18 27.25 13.46
C TYR A 660 -30.13 26.01 14.38
N ASP A 661 -29.35 26.08 15.47
CA ASP A 661 -29.09 24.93 16.36
C ASP A 661 -30.30 24.47 17.17
N ASP A 662 -31.27 25.35 17.36
CA ASP A 662 -32.47 25.06 18.14
C ASP A 662 -33.69 24.80 17.27
N ARG A 663 -33.64 24.94 15.93
CA ARG A 663 -34.85 24.91 15.10
C ARG A 663 -35.28 23.50 14.70
N PHE A 664 -34.34 22.63 14.38
CA PHE A 664 -34.62 21.36 13.72
C PHE A 664 -34.25 20.18 14.61
N VAL A 665 -35.08 19.14 14.59
CA VAL A 665 -34.77 17.88 15.26
C VAL A 665 -35.22 16.71 14.39
N LEU A 666 -34.43 15.64 14.39
CA LEU A 666 -34.82 14.36 13.81
C LEU A 666 -35.47 13.50 14.89
N SER A 667 -36.54 12.81 14.54
CA SER A 667 -37.09 11.74 15.38
C SER A 667 -37.09 10.42 14.65
N PHE A 668 -36.42 9.43 15.23
CA PHE A 668 -36.42 8.05 14.78
C PHE A 668 -37.39 7.25 15.62
N PHE A 669 -38.31 6.52 15.00
CA PHE A 669 -39.38 5.80 15.67
C PHE A 669 -39.50 4.37 15.15
N ALA A 670 -39.57 3.39 16.05
CA ALA A 670 -39.82 2.00 15.70
C ALA A 670 -41.32 1.70 15.81
N THR A 671 -41.96 1.45 14.67
CA THR A 671 -43.37 1.06 14.63
C THR A 671 -43.57 -0.35 15.18
N LYS A 672 -44.75 -0.57 15.77
CA LYS A 672 -45.18 -1.89 16.18
C LYS A 672 -45.68 -2.68 14.98
N ALA A 673 -45.31 -3.96 14.90
CA ALA A 673 -45.83 -4.84 13.88
C ALA A 673 -47.37 -4.88 13.92
N ALA A 674 -48.01 -4.72 12.76
CA ALA A 674 -49.46 -4.85 12.66
C ALA A 674 -49.89 -6.24 13.16
N PRO A 675 -50.94 -6.36 14.00
CA PRO A 675 -51.44 -7.67 14.43
C PRO A 675 -51.83 -8.52 13.21
N VAL A 676 -51.50 -9.81 13.23
CA VAL A 676 -51.83 -10.78 12.17
C VAL A 676 -53.35 -10.91 11.93
N ASP A 677 -54.17 -10.45 12.90
CA ASP A 677 -55.61 -10.20 12.76
C ASP A 677 -55.96 -8.85 13.42
N PRO A 678 -56.16 -7.76 12.66
CA PRO A 678 -56.58 -6.50 13.26
C PRO A 678 -58.00 -6.66 13.81
N PRO A 679 -58.27 -6.32 15.08
CA PRO A 679 -59.64 -6.17 15.55
C PRO A 679 -60.34 -5.14 14.67
N THR A 680 -61.39 -5.54 13.94
CA THR A 680 -62.22 -4.63 13.16
C THR A 680 -62.80 -3.57 14.10
N GLY A 681 -62.21 -2.37 14.08
CA GLY A 681 -62.61 -1.25 14.94
C GLY A 681 -61.48 -0.40 15.54
N LEU A 682 -60.20 -0.78 15.38
CA LEU A 682 -59.09 0.11 15.74
C LEU A 682 -58.76 1.00 14.53
N THR A 683 -59.07 2.29 14.65
CA THR A 683 -58.48 3.34 13.80
C THR A 683 -56.96 3.22 13.86
N GLU A 684 -56.31 3.20 12.70
CA GLU A 684 -54.87 3.46 12.57
C GLU A 684 -54.51 4.64 13.48
N MET A 685 -53.40 4.54 14.21
CA MET A 685 -52.85 5.70 14.90
C MET A 685 -52.68 6.80 13.86
N ASN A 686 -53.44 7.88 14.02
CA ASN A 686 -53.39 9.02 13.13
C ASN A 686 -51.97 9.60 13.23
N ASP A 687 -51.18 9.50 12.16
CA ASP A 687 -49.81 10.05 12.07
C ASP A 687 -49.73 11.57 12.37
N ASN A 688 -50.89 12.23 12.48
CA ASN A 688 -51.05 13.63 12.88
C ASN A 688 -51.11 13.88 14.40
N ILE A 689 -51.00 12.87 15.27
CA ILE A 689 -50.86 13.13 16.70
C ILE A 689 -49.45 13.66 16.95
N LYS A 690 -49.34 14.98 17.09
CA LYS A 690 -48.13 15.64 17.56
C LYS A 690 -47.98 15.35 19.06
N GLU A 691 -46.91 14.66 19.43
CA GLU A 691 -46.55 14.33 20.81
C GLU A 691 -45.44 15.27 21.31
N PRO A 692 -45.40 15.66 22.61
CA PRO A 692 -44.32 16.49 23.12
C PRO A 692 -42.96 15.84 22.85
N LEU A 693 -42.00 16.64 22.42
CA LEU A 693 -40.63 16.19 22.19
C LEU A 693 -39.81 16.39 23.46
N TYR A 694 -39.01 15.40 23.82
CA TYR A 694 -38.15 15.42 24.98
C TYR A 694 -36.69 15.36 24.51
N LEU A 695 -35.99 16.47 24.66
CA LEU A 695 -34.59 16.66 24.29
C LEU A 695 -33.74 16.44 25.53
N THR A 696 -33.06 15.30 25.64
CA THR A 696 -32.14 15.04 26.75
C THR A 696 -30.98 16.04 26.74
N LYS A 697 -30.59 16.52 27.91
CA LYS A 697 -29.48 17.47 28.12
C LYS A 697 -28.69 17.02 29.35
N ASN A 698 -27.45 17.50 29.49
CA ASN A 698 -26.69 17.31 30.73
C ASN A 698 -27.50 17.73 31.96
N ASN A 699 -27.68 16.79 32.90
CA ASN A 699 -28.46 16.94 34.14
C ASN A 699 -29.94 17.28 33.94
N GLY A 700 -30.60 16.81 32.87
CA GLY A 700 -32.02 17.07 32.67
C GLY A 700 -32.57 16.79 31.27
N PHE A 701 -33.66 17.48 30.93
CA PHE A 701 -34.21 17.51 29.58
C PHE A 701 -34.89 18.85 29.29
N GLU A 702 -35.04 19.18 28.01
CA GLU A 702 -35.95 20.20 27.52
C GLU A 702 -37.18 19.52 26.90
N ILE A 703 -38.37 19.97 27.27
CA ILE A 703 -39.61 19.56 26.63
C ILE A 703 -40.06 20.65 25.66
N VAL A 704 -40.42 20.26 24.45
CA VAL A 704 -41.04 21.13 23.44
C VAL A 704 -42.48 20.65 23.23
N ASN A 705 -43.46 21.50 23.56
CA ASN A 705 -44.87 21.16 23.36
C ASN A 705 -45.26 21.34 21.89
N THR A 706 -45.07 20.30 21.09
CA THR A 706 -45.47 20.29 19.68
C THR A 706 -46.95 19.95 19.49
N THR A 707 -47.67 19.61 20.57
CA THR A 707 -49.07 19.15 20.49
C THR A 707 -50.02 20.30 20.15
N ASN A 708 -51.27 19.99 19.81
CA ASN A 708 -52.29 21.02 19.57
C ASN A 708 -53.01 21.47 20.87
N SER A 709 -52.48 21.11 22.05
CA SER A 709 -53.06 21.40 23.35
C SER A 709 -51.98 21.89 24.32
N ASP A 710 -52.30 22.86 25.16
CA ASP A 710 -51.38 23.27 26.22
C ASP A 710 -51.17 22.12 27.22
N ILE A 711 -49.94 21.93 27.69
CA ILE A 711 -49.65 21.04 28.81
C ILE A 711 -49.98 21.81 30.08
N GLU A 712 -51.07 21.49 30.77
CA GLU A 712 -51.44 22.15 32.03
C GLU A 712 -50.47 21.82 33.15
N ARG A 713 -49.99 20.57 33.17
CA ARG A 713 -49.08 20.07 34.21
C ARG A 713 -48.22 18.94 33.66
N MET A 714 -46.96 18.92 34.07
CA MET A 714 -46.03 17.81 33.87
C MET A 714 -45.44 17.40 35.20
N THR A 715 -45.47 16.11 35.54
CA THR A 715 -44.81 15.55 36.72
C THR A 715 -43.77 14.53 36.32
N VAL A 716 -42.57 14.61 36.88
CA VAL A 716 -41.47 13.69 36.59
C VAL A 716 -41.14 12.90 37.84
N HIS A 717 -41.19 11.57 37.74
CA HIS A 717 -40.90 10.65 38.83
C HIS A 717 -39.67 9.82 38.50
N THR A 718 -38.85 9.51 39.51
CA THR A 718 -37.82 8.46 39.40
C THR A 718 -38.47 7.09 39.23
N ILE A 719 -37.71 6.07 38.79
CA ILE A 719 -38.21 4.68 38.69
C ILE A 719 -38.75 4.11 40.02
N THR A 720 -38.36 4.68 41.16
CA THR A 720 -38.85 4.30 42.50
C THR A 720 -40.18 4.96 42.87
N GLY A 721 -40.72 5.83 42.01
CA GLY A 721 -41.96 6.57 42.25
C GLY A 721 -41.78 7.88 43.04
N ARG A 722 -40.56 8.27 43.41
CA ARG A 722 -40.29 9.59 44.00
C ARG A 722 -40.48 10.70 42.96
N LEU A 723 -41.29 11.71 43.27
CA LEU A 723 -41.42 12.94 42.47
C LEU A 723 -40.08 13.67 42.45
N ALA A 724 -39.51 13.86 41.27
CA ALA A 724 -38.28 14.59 41.02
C ALA A 724 -38.56 16.07 40.71
N LEU A 725 -39.51 16.34 39.80
CA LEU A 725 -39.94 17.72 39.50
C LEU A 725 -41.41 17.78 39.08
N GLU A 726 -41.95 18.99 39.15
CA GLU A 726 -43.24 19.35 38.58
C GLU A 726 -43.09 20.65 37.79
N HIS A 727 -43.66 20.70 36.59
CA HIS A 727 -43.74 21.88 35.76
C HIS A 727 -45.20 22.22 35.52
N SER A 728 -45.58 23.46 35.77
CA SER A 728 -46.92 23.95 35.49
C SER A 728 -46.94 24.71 34.18
N ARG A 729 -47.89 24.37 33.31
CA ARG A 729 -48.25 25.11 32.10
C ARG A 729 -47.13 25.34 31.07
N ILE A 730 -47.16 24.57 29.99
CA ILE A 730 -46.33 24.78 28.79
C ILE A 730 -47.28 24.95 27.61
N ASN A 731 -47.38 26.16 27.05
CA ASN A 731 -48.33 26.41 25.96
C ASN A 731 -47.87 25.68 24.69
N THR A 732 -48.81 25.51 23.76
CA THR A 732 -48.50 24.99 22.42
C THR A 732 -47.39 25.80 21.76
N GLY A 733 -46.30 25.14 21.35
CA GLY A 733 -45.11 25.75 20.76
C GLY A 733 -44.03 26.19 21.76
N ASP A 734 -44.35 26.26 23.06
CA ASP A 734 -43.39 26.68 24.08
C ASP A 734 -42.43 25.54 24.46
N ARG A 735 -41.29 25.94 25.04
CA ARG A 735 -40.28 25.05 25.62
C ARG A 735 -40.17 25.24 27.12
N ALA A 736 -39.84 24.15 27.82
CA ALA A 736 -39.50 24.22 29.23
C ALA A 736 -38.30 23.33 29.53
N ARG A 737 -37.35 23.86 30.31
CA ARG A 737 -36.20 23.09 30.81
C ARG A 737 -36.54 22.47 32.16
N ALA A 738 -36.26 21.17 32.28
CA ALA A 738 -36.40 20.39 33.49
C ALA A 738 -35.01 19.91 33.92
N GLN A 739 -34.49 20.46 35.02
CA GLN A 739 -33.25 19.98 35.64
C GLN A 739 -33.53 18.86 36.62
N LEU A 740 -32.64 17.88 36.63
CA LEU A 740 -32.72 16.66 37.43
C LEU A 740 -31.44 16.50 38.24
N ASP A 741 -31.59 16.06 39.49
CA ASP A 741 -30.47 15.97 40.43
C ASP A 741 -29.48 14.84 40.11
N GLN A 742 -29.92 13.83 39.34
CA GLN A 742 -29.17 12.61 39.05
C GLN A 742 -29.50 12.06 37.67
N ASN A 743 -28.55 11.31 37.10
CA ASN A 743 -28.75 10.57 35.86
C ASN A 743 -29.51 9.28 36.18
N GLY A 744 -30.40 8.86 35.29
CA GLY A 744 -31.24 7.69 35.52
C GLY A 744 -32.51 7.64 34.67
N VAL A 745 -33.39 6.70 35.02
CA VAL A 745 -34.66 6.47 34.33
C VAL A 745 -35.80 7.21 35.04
N TYR A 746 -36.53 7.99 34.27
CA TYR A 746 -37.64 8.83 34.72
C TYR A 746 -38.94 8.47 34.02
N ILE A 747 -40.05 8.57 34.74
CA ILE A 747 -41.42 8.50 34.21
C ILE A 747 -42.02 9.90 34.25
N ILE A 748 -42.30 10.43 33.07
CA ILE A 748 -42.91 11.73 32.87
C ILE A 748 -44.39 11.53 32.61
N THR A 749 -45.24 12.20 33.37
CA THR A 749 -46.69 12.24 33.14
C THR A 749 -47.08 13.66 32.77
N THR A 750 -47.60 13.85 31.55
CA THR A 750 -48.09 15.12 31.03
C THR A 750 -49.62 15.12 31.02
N TYR A 751 -50.21 16.19 31.55
CA TYR A 751 -51.65 16.45 31.59
C TYR A 751 -51.94 17.62 30.66
N PHE A 752 -52.77 17.39 29.65
CA PHE A 752 -53.11 18.37 28.63
C PHE A 752 -54.43 19.09 28.93
N SER A 753 -54.59 20.31 28.44
CA SER A 753 -55.81 21.12 28.61
C SER A 753 -57.05 20.53 27.92
N ASN A 754 -56.85 19.63 26.96
CA ASN A 754 -57.92 18.84 26.35
C ASN A 754 -58.36 17.63 27.23
N GLY A 755 -57.78 17.46 28.43
CA GLY A 755 -58.08 16.38 29.37
C GLY A 755 -57.33 15.07 29.11
N GLN A 756 -56.50 14.99 28.06
CA GLN A 756 -55.67 13.82 27.81
C GLN A 756 -54.50 13.76 28.80
N THR A 757 -54.01 12.54 29.05
CA THR A 757 -52.82 12.29 29.85
C THR A 757 -51.90 11.36 29.08
N GLN A 758 -50.61 11.70 29.04
CA GLN A 758 -49.59 10.85 28.44
C GLN A 758 -48.53 10.51 29.48
N ASN A 759 -48.01 9.28 29.39
CA ASN A 759 -46.86 8.84 30.15
C ASN A 759 -45.70 8.56 29.19
N LYS A 760 -44.50 9.06 29.51
CA LYS A 760 -43.27 8.81 28.74
C LYS A 760 -42.18 8.33 29.69
N LYS A 761 -41.53 7.22 29.34
CA LYS A 761 -40.26 6.83 29.95
C LYS A 761 -39.14 7.60 29.26
N LEU A 762 -38.27 8.23 30.03
CA LEU A 762 -37.09 8.96 29.54
C LEU A 762 -35.86 8.50 30.31
N ILE A 763 -34.75 8.28 29.59
CA ILE A 763 -33.44 8.02 30.18
C ILE A 763 -32.66 9.33 30.09
N VAL A 764 -32.14 9.81 31.22
CA VAL A 764 -31.31 11.02 31.30
C VAL A 764 -29.92 10.60 31.71
N HIS A 765 -28.93 10.96 30.89
CA HIS A 765 -27.55 10.51 31.01
C HIS A 765 -26.65 11.48 31.74
#